data_AF-A0A1G6SX96-F1
#
_entry.id   AF-A0A1G6SX96-F1
#
_cell.length_a   1.000
_cell.length_b   1.000
_cell.length_c   1.000
_cell.angle_alpha   90.00
_cell.angle_beta   90.00
_cell.angle_gamma   90.00
#
_symmetry.space_group_name_H-M   'P 1'
#
loop_
_entity.id
_entity.type
_entity.pdbx_description
1 polymer ?
#
loop_
_entity_poly.entity_id
_entity_poly.type
_entity_poly.pdbx_seq_one_letter_code
_entity_poly.pdbx_strand_id
1 'polypeptide(L)'
;MRGVWPLTGRTEELRFVNGAISGTGNHRGVAVVGPAGVGKSRLAREALDSAAARGCVVRWAAATASARSLPLGAFAEWTGDPGTDQLQLVRGVIGALTDRSGETEVVVGVDDAHLLDDLSAFVLHQLVLRGDAKVIVTIRCGEPVPDAIRSLLEGGLLDRLELQPLSQKESTALVCAALGGPLDPSDMRRLWKLTRGNVLYLRNVVEQELSGGRFTELGGLWTWTGEPVSSPGLIELIEARMGVLPPPIADVVDVLAVGEPLDTSLLARITDPAAIEEADARGLIAIERPGTGRELQARVAHPLYGEVRRARAASMRLRRLRGKVARALADVGGEEMRVTVRRAALSLDSDLPADPELYTTAANGAIWRADLVLADRLAAAAIAAGGPVEASYIRAHALSWLSRGAEADAVLAQIPTAGFSDREISRVAFLRAINMFYALRRPEDAKSLIDIAEASSPPDGRAPLTAFRAVYWAAVGHPLKAIELIRTLEVTRLPDVVEAVTRWAMVVALGDAGRTEEAEAAAEEGNALVARSFEAAQMRFVLTDAHVGALSLAGRIAAAEDAARHLQQLSVDLPGAAHILGTAIAGRAALEAGRIPTALPLLDLSVKALFASGETNGFGYRYQLARTQALAISGDRVAAAQALVELEAHRHPSWAYLEPERLLAGAWVSAAHGAATEAIAHARNASEIARTNGQSAREVQCLQVATQFGDRTTAARLTRLAAVLDGPRVQAASAFAAALTADDGAALHAASVRFEEMGDLVAAADAAAHAAIAYRNQDLHGSAITAASRADRIAQECGDPTTPALREAMQPGPLTSREREIVSLVGLGLSNRDIAERLTLSVRTVEGHVYRAASKTGACNREELGATLIGD
;
A
#
# COMPACT_ATOMS: atom_id res chain seq x y z
N MET A 1 -9.43 -23.93 8.69
CA MET A 1 -8.16 -24.56 8.26
C MET A 1 -7.11 -24.28 9.33
N ARG A 2 -6.57 -25.28 10.03
CA ARG A 2 -5.37 -25.08 10.86
C ARG A 2 -4.16 -25.16 9.93
N GLY A 3 -3.83 -24.06 9.27
CA GLY A 3 -2.67 -23.98 8.38
C GLY A 3 -1.38 -24.22 9.16
N VAL A 4 -0.47 -25.03 8.61
CA VAL A 4 0.90 -25.13 9.12
C VAL A 4 1.56 -23.78 8.87
N TRP A 5 1.89 -23.03 9.93
CA TRP A 5 2.61 -21.76 9.81
C TRP A 5 4.04 -22.03 9.31
N PRO A 6 4.46 -21.46 8.16
CA PRO A 6 5.80 -21.67 7.62
C PRO A 6 6.87 -20.95 8.45
N LEU A 7 8.12 -21.44 8.42
CA LEU A 7 9.25 -20.69 8.98
C LEU A 7 9.69 -19.61 7.98
N THR A 8 9.07 -18.44 8.05
CA THR A 8 9.37 -17.29 7.16
C THR A 8 10.11 -16.19 7.92
N GLY A 9 11.05 -15.52 7.26
CA GLY A 9 11.78 -14.38 7.86
C GLY A 9 12.84 -14.77 8.89
N ARG A 10 13.39 -15.99 8.80
CA ARG A 10 14.45 -16.51 9.70
C ARG A 10 15.62 -17.14 8.94
N THR A 11 15.79 -16.79 7.68
CA THR A 11 16.76 -17.45 6.78
C THR A 11 18.20 -17.20 7.20
N GLU A 12 18.50 -16.01 7.70
CA GLU A 12 19.86 -15.67 8.17
C GLU A 12 20.18 -16.37 9.48
N GLU A 13 19.25 -16.36 10.45
CA GLU A 13 19.41 -17.05 11.72
C GLU A 13 19.51 -18.56 11.54
N LEU A 14 18.71 -19.15 10.65
CA LEU A 14 18.79 -20.57 10.32
C LEU A 14 20.14 -20.90 9.67
N ARG A 15 20.65 -20.04 8.77
CA ARG A 15 21.97 -20.21 8.15
C ARG A 15 23.08 -20.11 9.20
N PHE A 16 22.96 -19.21 10.17
CA PHE A 16 23.91 -19.08 11.28
C PHE A 16 23.94 -20.34 12.16
N VAL A 17 22.77 -20.81 12.61
CA VAL A 17 22.65 -22.04 13.40
C VAL A 17 23.20 -23.24 12.63
N ASN A 18 22.82 -23.39 11.35
CA ASN A 18 23.32 -24.46 10.49
C ASN A 18 24.83 -24.35 10.28
N GLY A 19 25.39 -23.16 10.15
CA GLY A 19 26.84 -22.95 10.08
C GLY A 19 27.56 -23.39 11.35
N ALA A 20 27.04 -23.03 12.53
CA ALA A 20 27.64 -23.38 13.82
C ALA A 20 27.65 -24.90 14.08
N ILE A 21 26.60 -25.62 13.68
CA ILE A 21 26.53 -27.08 13.84
C ILE A 21 27.31 -27.86 12.76
N SER A 22 27.61 -27.25 11.61
CA SER A 22 28.31 -27.90 10.49
C SER A 22 29.79 -27.52 10.39
N GLY A 23 30.22 -26.50 11.12
CA GLY A 23 31.57 -25.95 11.05
C GLY A 23 32.61 -26.84 11.73
N THR A 24 33.80 -26.90 11.13
CA THR A 24 35.02 -27.53 11.67
C THR A 24 35.80 -26.65 12.65
N GLY A 25 35.22 -25.49 13.04
CA GLY A 25 35.82 -24.56 14.00
C GLY A 25 35.74 -25.03 15.47
N ASN A 26 36.26 -24.20 16.39
CA ASN A 26 36.27 -24.47 17.83
C ASN A 26 34.87 -24.46 18.49
N HIS A 27 33.86 -23.91 17.81
CA HIS A 27 32.48 -23.85 18.29
C HIS A 27 31.81 -25.21 18.16
N ARG A 28 31.21 -25.69 19.25
CA ARG A 28 30.61 -27.03 19.37
C ARG A 28 29.10 -26.97 19.61
N GLY A 29 28.49 -25.83 19.29
CA GLY A 29 27.06 -25.65 19.34
C GLY A 29 26.65 -24.18 19.31
N VAL A 30 25.36 -23.94 19.48
CA VAL A 30 24.77 -22.61 19.50
C VAL A 30 23.72 -22.49 20.61
N ALA A 31 23.72 -21.35 21.29
CA ALA A 31 22.69 -20.95 22.22
C ALA A 31 21.79 -19.87 21.59
N VAL A 32 20.53 -20.23 21.35
CA VAL A 32 19.51 -19.33 20.84
C VAL A 32 18.84 -18.65 22.02
N VAL A 33 19.19 -17.39 22.28
CA VAL A 33 18.70 -16.59 23.40
C VAL A 33 17.65 -15.61 22.91
N GLY A 34 16.50 -15.51 23.59
CA GLY A 34 15.50 -14.51 23.18
C GLY A 34 14.22 -14.50 24.02
N PRO A 35 13.34 -13.50 23.80
CA PRO A 35 12.08 -13.37 24.53
C PRO A 35 11.17 -14.61 24.39
N ALA A 36 10.19 -14.75 25.29
CA ALA A 36 9.17 -15.79 25.17
C ALA A 36 8.31 -15.59 23.91
N GLY A 37 7.99 -16.69 23.21
CA GLY A 37 7.11 -16.68 22.03
C GLY A 37 7.74 -16.20 20.72
N VAL A 38 9.03 -15.85 20.71
CA VAL A 38 9.73 -15.32 19.51
C VAL A 38 10.05 -16.37 18.44
N GLY A 39 9.94 -17.66 18.78
CA GLY A 39 10.15 -18.77 17.84
C GLY A 39 11.43 -19.61 18.06
N LYS A 40 12.12 -19.47 19.20
CA LYS A 40 13.39 -20.18 19.50
C LYS A 40 13.31 -21.69 19.27
N SER A 41 12.33 -22.35 19.88
CA SER A 41 12.13 -23.80 19.79
C SER A 41 11.83 -24.26 18.37
N ARG A 42 11.12 -23.44 17.58
CA ARG A 42 10.83 -23.74 16.18
C ARG A 42 12.09 -23.63 15.31
N LEU A 43 12.89 -22.58 15.51
CA LEU A 43 14.17 -22.41 14.81
C LEU A 43 15.13 -23.57 15.12
N ALA A 44 15.23 -23.97 16.39
CA ALA A 44 16.07 -25.09 16.82
C ALA A 44 15.63 -26.42 16.19
N ARG A 45 14.32 -26.69 16.12
CA ARG A 45 13.80 -27.89 15.45
C ARG A 45 14.07 -27.89 13.95
N GLU A 46 13.86 -26.77 13.26
CA GLU A 46 14.12 -26.68 11.82
C GLU A 46 15.60 -26.90 11.49
N ALA A 47 16.50 -26.41 12.34
CA ALA A 47 17.93 -26.68 12.23
C ALA A 47 18.29 -28.15 12.48
N LEU A 48 17.64 -28.81 13.43
CA LEU A 48 17.78 -30.25 13.63
C LEU A 48 17.26 -31.06 12.45
N ASP A 49 16.09 -30.71 11.90
CA ASP A 49 15.55 -31.36 10.71
C ASP A 49 16.52 -31.19 9.52
N SER A 50 17.13 -30.01 9.38
CA SER A 50 18.19 -29.73 8.40
C SER A 50 19.46 -30.55 8.63
N ALA A 51 19.79 -30.89 9.89
CA ALA A 51 20.93 -31.76 10.22
C ALA A 51 20.61 -33.24 9.95
N ALA A 52 19.41 -33.69 10.29
CA ALA A 52 18.93 -35.04 9.98
C ALA A 52 18.91 -35.30 8.48
N ALA A 53 18.46 -34.33 7.67
CA ALA A 53 18.49 -34.40 6.21
C ALA A 53 19.92 -34.52 5.62
N ARG A 54 20.95 -34.10 6.37
CA ARG A 54 22.37 -34.26 6.01
C ARG A 54 22.99 -35.56 6.52
N GLY A 55 22.21 -36.43 7.16
CA GLY A 55 22.66 -37.72 7.69
C GLY A 55 23.19 -37.68 9.12
N CYS A 56 22.96 -36.60 9.87
CA CYS A 56 23.32 -36.53 11.29
C CYS A 56 22.30 -37.28 12.17
N VAL A 57 22.79 -37.82 13.28
CA VAL A 57 21.93 -38.41 14.32
C VAL A 57 21.42 -37.30 15.22
N VAL A 58 20.12 -37.03 15.22
CA VAL A 58 19.52 -35.95 16.02
C VAL A 58 18.85 -36.47 17.29
N ARG A 59 18.92 -35.68 18.37
CA ARG A 59 18.23 -35.91 19.66
C ARG A 59 17.58 -34.61 20.13
N TRP A 60 16.39 -34.68 20.72
CA TRP A 60 15.65 -33.50 21.18
C TRP A 60 15.13 -33.70 22.60
N ALA A 61 15.56 -32.84 23.54
CA ALA A 61 15.09 -32.81 24.91
C ALA A 61 14.40 -31.47 25.21
N ALA A 62 13.42 -31.46 26.12
CA ALA A 62 12.76 -30.24 26.59
C ALA A 62 12.91 -30.12 28.10
N ALA A 63 13.54 -29.05 28.57
CA ALA A 63 13.62 -28.74 29.99
C ALA A 63 12.31 -28.07 30.44
N THR A 64 11.75 -28.51 31.56
CA THR A 64 10.52 -27.94 32.13
C THR A 64 10.71 -27.67 33.60
N ALA A 65 9.98 -26.69 34.15
CA ALA A 65 10.05 -26.36 35.57
C ALA A 65 9.70 -27.57 36.46
N SER A 66 8.76 -28.41 36.01
CA SER A 66 8.37 -29.64 36.70
C SER A 66 9.46 -30.71 36.67
N ALA A 67 10.23 -30.82 35.58
CA ALA A 67 11.31 -31.78 35.44
C ALA A 67 12.60 -31.37 36.18
N ARG A 68 12.77 -30.07 36.47
CA ARG A 68 13.95 -29.54 37.18
C ARG A 68 14.16 -30.13 38.58
N SER A 69 13.10 -30.64 39.20
CA SER A 69 13.17 -31.29 40.53
C SER A 69 13.63 -32.76 40.47
N LEU A 70 13.71 -33.34 39.27
CA LEU A 70 14.12 -34.73 39.06
C LEU A 70 15.58 -34.79 38.56
N PRO A 71 16.43 -35.65 39.14
CA PRO A 71 17.77 -35.91 38.61
C PRO A 71 17.70 -36.36 37.14
N LEU A 72 18.41 -35.67 36.24
CA LEU A 72 18.39 -35.95 34.79
C LEU A 72 16.99 -35.82 34.14
N GLY A 73 16.11 -35.00 34.72
CA GLY A 73 14.70 -34.91 34.33
C GLY A 73 14.48 -34.52 32.86
N ALA A 74 15.36 -33.71 32.27
CA ALA A 74 15.28 -33.35 30.85
C ALA A 74 15.68 -34.51 29.91
N PHE A 75 16.46 -35.47 30.41
CA PHE A 75 16.96 -36.62 29.66
C PHE A 75 16.34 -37.95 30.10
N ALA A 76 15.19 -37.93 30.77
CA ALA A 76 14.52 -39.12 31.29
C ALA A 76 14.25 -40.21 30.22
N GLU A 77 14.13 -39.84 28.94
CA GLU A 77 13.98 -40.81 27.83
C GLU A 77 15.25 -41.63 27.57
N TRP A 78 16.41 -41.13 27.98
CA TRP A 78 17.72 -41.78 27.83
C TRP A 78 18.28 -42.31 29.14
N THR A 79 17.56 -42.14 30.26
CA THR A 79 17.93 -42.79 31.50
C THR A 79 17.57 -44.26 31.41
N GLY A 80 18.58 -45.13 31.54
CA GLY A 80 18.39 -46.57 31.70
C GLY A 80 17.76 -46.95 33.05
N ASP A 81 17.87 -48.23 33.42
CA ASP A 81 17.37 -48.74 34.71
C ASP A 81 17.95 -47.91 35.88
N PRO A 82 17.15 -47.44 36.86
CA PRO A 82 17.61 -46.53 37.89
C PRO A 82 18.56 -47.24 38.86
N GLY A 83 19.84 -47.28 38.49
CA GLY A 83 20.95 -47.67 39.36
C GLY A 83 21.15 -46.66 40.48
N THR A 84 21.72 -47.10 41.60
CA THR A 84 21.88 -46.32 42.84
C THR A 84 23.01 -45.26 42.77
N ASP A 85 23.76 -45.18 41.66
CA ASP A 85 24.91 -44.28 41.47
C ASP A 85 24.65 -43.22 40.38
N GLN A 86 24.66 -41.95 40.80
CA GLN A 86 24.47 -40.79 39.92
C GLN A 86 25.52 -40.70 38.80
N LEU A 87 26.76 -41.15 39.05
CA LEU A 87 27.82 -41.14 38.03
C LEU A 87 27.57 -42.19 36.94
N GLN A 88 27.00 -43.34 37.30
CA GLN A 88 26.61 -44.36 36.32
C GLN A 88 25.44 -43.86 35.47
N LEU A 89 24.47 -43.17 36.07
CA LEU A 89 23.34 -42.57 35.35
C LEU A 89 23.81 -41.51 34.34
N VAL A 90 24.70 -40.60 34.73
CA VAL A 90 25.29 -39.58 33.83
C VAL A 90 26.05 -40.24 32.66
N ARG A 91 26.88 -41.27 32.93
CA ARG A 91 27.60 -42.00 31.87
C ARG A 91 26.66 -42.75 30.94
N GLY A 92 25.60 -43.35 31.48
CA GLY A 92 24.57 -44.04 30.70
C GLY A 92 23.84 -43.10 29.75
N VAL A 93 23.42 -41.92 30.24
CA VAL A 93 22.76 -40.91 29.41
C VAL A 93 23.70 -40.37 28.33
N ILE A 94 24.96 -40.06 28.66
CA ILE A 94 25.95 -39.63 27.65
C ILE A 94 26.09 -40.70 26.57
N GLY A 95 26.29 -41.97 26.96
CA GLY A 95 26.40 -43.08 26.03
C GLY A 95 25.18 -43.21 25.10
N ALA A 96 23.97 -43.17 25.66
CA ALA A 96 22.71 -43.26 24.92
C ALA A 96 22.47 -42.07 23.98
N LEU A 97 22.87 -40.86 24.38
CA LEU A 97 22.77 -39.66 23.53
C LEU A 97 23.76 -39.70 22.37
N THR A 98 24.93 -40.31 22.57
CA THR A 98 26.01 -40.40 21.56
C THR A 98 25.97 -41.67 20.72
N ASP A 99 25.01 -42.57 20.98
CA ASP A 99 24.91 -43.86 20.29
C ASP A 99 24.62 -43.66 18.79
N ARG A 100 25.53 -44.18 17.95
CA ARG A 100 25.56 -43.97 16.50
C ARG A 100 26.13 -45.18 15.75
N SER A 101 25.61 -45.40 14.55
CA SER A 101 26.16 -46.37 13.60
C SER A 101 27.19 -45.68 12.70
N GLY A 102 28.49 -45.92 12.95
CA GLY A 102 29.59 -45.39 12.14
C GLY A 102 30.08 -43.98 12.55
N GLU A 103 30.65 -43.23 11.60
CA GLU A 103 31.26 -41.90 11.84
C GLU A 103 30.25 -40.73 11.79
N THR A 104 28.94 -41.00 11.85
CA THR A 104 27.88 -39.97 11.73
C THR A 104 27.90 -38.96 12.89
N GLU A 105 27.83 -37.66 12.59
CA GLU A 105 27.82 -36.63 13.65
C GLU A 105 26.50 -36.65 14.44
N VAL A 106 26.59 -36.39 15.74
CA VAL A 106 25.44 -36.31 16.65
C VAL A 106 25.12 -34.86 16.97
N VAL A 107 23.85 -34.46 16.83
CA VAL A 107 23.36 -33.12 17.21
C VAL A 107 22.26 -33.24 18.25
N VAL A 108 22.47 -32.63 19.43
CA VAL A 108 21.50 -32.63 20.54
C VAL A 108 20.86 -31.26 20.68
N GLY A 109 19.55 -31.17 20.48
CA GLY A 109 18.76 -29.98 20.79
C GLY A 109 18.16 -30.04 22.19
N VAL A 110 18.27 -28.96 22.95
CA VAL A 110 17.64 -28.81 24.27
C VAL A 110 16.83 -27.52 24.33
N ASP A 111 15.52 -27.68 24.55
CA ASP A 111 14.61 -26.55 24.72
C ASP A 111 14.63 -26.02 26.16
N ASP A 112 14.57 -24.71 26.30
CA ASP A 112 14.50 -23.96 27.55
C ASP A 112 15.57 -24.36 28.59
N ALA A 113 16.84 -24.41 28.17
CA ALA A 113 17.98 -24.88 28.95
C ALA A 113 18.22 -24.17 30.30
N HIS A 114 17.62 -22.99 30.51
CA HIS A 114 17.57 -22.30 31.81
C HIS A 114 16.78 -23.07 32.89
N LEU A 115 15.94 -24.03 32.49
CA LEU A 115 15.15 -24.88 33.37
C LEU A 115 15.81 -26.25 33.63
N LEU A 116 17.03 -26.51 33.14
CA LEU A 116 17.73 -27.77 33.39
C LEU A 116 18.06 -27.94 34.88
N ASP A 117 18.02 -29.19 35.34
CA ASP A 117 18.65 -29.59 36.60
C ASP A 117 20.18 -29.66 36.45
N ASP A 118 20.89 -29.62 37.58
CA ASP A 118 22.35 -29.54 37.59
C ASP A 118 23.03 -30.75 36.91
N LEU A 119 22.44 -31.94 37.03
CA LEU A 119 22.99 -33.15 36.39
C LEU A 119 22.74 -33.15 34.87
N SER A 120 21.55 -32.74 34.42
CA SER A 120 21.30 -32.57 32.97
C SER A 120 22.19 -31.49 32.36
N ALA A 121 22.41 -30.37 33.06
CA ALA A 121 23.32 -29.34 32.61
C ALA A 121 24.77 -29.83 32.55
N PHE A 122 25.18 -30.66 33.52
CA PHE A 122 26.50 -31.31 33.53
C PHE A 122 26.69 -32.29 32.36
N VAL A 123 25.66 -33.08 32.00
CA VAL A 123 25.68 -33.97 30.82
C VAL A 123 25.97 -33.18 29.53
N LEU A 124 25.24 -32.08 29.30
CA LEU A 124 25.46 -31.23 28.12
C LEU A 124 26.87 -30.65 28.10
N HIS A 125 27.36 -30.19 29.25
CA HIS A 125 28.71 -29.67 29.38
C HIS A 125 29.78 -30.73 29.03
N GLN A 126 29.61 -31.98 29.46
CA GLN A 126 30.51 -33.07 29.09
C GLN A 126 30.46 -33.41 27.58
N LEU A 127 29.28 -33.46 26.98
CA LEU A 127 29.10 -33.73 25.54
C LEU A 127 29.85 -32.71 24.68
N VAL A 128 29.70 -31.43 25.02
CA VAL A 128 30.35 -30.32 24.30
C VAL A 128 31.86 -30.33 24.50
N LEU A 129 32.34 -30.46 25.74
CA LEU A 129 33.78 -30.46 26.04
C LEU A 129 34.52 -31.62 25.37
N ARG A 130 33.94 -32.82 25.36
CA ARG A 130 34.56 -34.00 24.73
C ARG A 130 34.45 -33.97 23.21
N GLY A 131 33.41 -33.30 22.68
CA GLY A 131 33.15 -33.21 21.25
C GLY A 131 32.39 -34.42 20.73
N ASP A 132 31.72 -35.11 21.65
CA ASP A 132 30.92 -36.30 21.34
C ASP A 132 29.61 -35.92 20.64
N ALA A 133 29.15 -34.67 20.80
CA ALA A 133 28.00 -34.12 20.08
C ALA A 133 28.11 -32.59 19.90
N LYS A 134 27.48 -32.07 18.85
CA LYS A 134 27.15 -30.64 18.72
C LYS A 134 25.83 -30.36 19.42
N VAL A 135 25.67 -29.18 20.03
CA VAL A 135 24.43 -28.85 20.77
C VAL A 135 23.72 -27.60 20.26
N ILE A 136 22.38 -27.62 20.28
CA ILE A 136 21.54 -26.44 20.06
C ILE A 136 20.73 -26.24 21.33
N VAL A 137 20.93 -25.15 22.05
CA VAL A 137 20.18 -24.86 23.28
C VAL A 137 19.32 -23.62 23.11
N THR A 138 18.08 -23.63 23.60
CA THR A 138 17.24 -22.42 23.63
C THR A 138 17.18 -21.85 25.05
N ILE A 139 17.28 -20.53 25.19
CA ILE A 139 17.35 -19.84 26.48
C ILE A 139 16.42 -18.62 26.45
N ARG A 140 15.68 -18.40 27.54
CA ARG A 140 14.86 -17.20 27.71
C ARG A 140 15.71 -16.04 28.23
N CYS A 141 15.56 -14.87 27.61
CA CYS A 141 16.29 -13.67 28.04
C CYS A 141 15.86 -13.24 29.46
N GLY A 142 16.83 -12.88 30.30
CA GLY A 142 16.63 -12.39 31.68
C GLY A 142 16.51 -13.47 32.75
N GLU A 143 16.45 -14.75 32.38
CA GLU A 143 16.39 -15.86 33.34
C GLU A 143 17.80 -16.31 33.77
N PRO A 144 18.01 -16.68 35.04
CA PRO A 144 19.27 -17.25 35.48
C PRO A 144 19.48 -18.63 34.83
N VAL A 145 20.67 -18.86 34.28
CA VAL A 145 21.05 -20.14 33.68
C VAL A 145 21.97 -20.96 34.60
N PRO A 146 21.91 -22.31 34.57
CA PRO A 146 22.83 -23.16 35.32
C PRO A 146 24.30 -22.89 34.98
N ASP A 147 25.18 -23.03 35.98
CA ASP A 147 26.61 -22.69 35.87
C ASP A 147 27.33 -23.48 34.77
N ALA A 148 26.94 -24.74 34.55
CA ALA A 148 27.50 -25.57 33.48
C ALA A 148 27.21 -25.00 32.08
N ILE A 149 26.02 -24.44 31.85
CA ILE A 149 25.66 -23.79 30.57
C ILE A 149 26.34 -22.42 30.46
N ARG A 150 26.43 -21.68 31.57
CA ARG A 150 27.17 -20.40 31.62
C ARG A 150 28.63 -20.58 31.23
N SER A 151 29.30 -21.60 31.78
CA SER A 151 30.68 -21.97 31.46
C SER A 151 30.89 -22.21 29.95
N LEU A 152 29.96 -22.91 29.28
CA LEU A 152 30.05 -23.14 27.83
C LEU A 152 29.92 -21.85 27.00
N LEU A 153 29.10 -20.90 27.45
CA LEU A 153 28.91 -19.60 26.80
C LEU A 153 30.12 -18.69 27.00
N GLU A 154 30.60 -18.54 28.24
CA GLU A 154 31.77 -17.71 28.58
C GLU A 154 33.06 -18.29 28.00
N GLY A 155 33.17 -19.61 27.90
CA GLY A 155 34.30 -20.31 27.29
C GLY A 155 34.33 -20.31 25.77
N GLY A 156 33.34 -19.70 25.09
CA GLY A 156 33.27 -19.62 23.63
C GLY A 156 33.05 -20.96 22.93
N LEU A 157 32.55 -21.98 23.64
CA LEU A 157 32.23 -23.29 23.06
C LEU A 157 30.84 -23.30 22.40
N LEU A 158 29.95 -22.40 22.80
CA LEU A 158 28.65 -22.17 22.18
C LEU A 158 28.58 -20.75 21.62
N ASP A 159 28.26 -20.65 20.33
CA ASP A 159 27.94 -19.37 19.71
C ASP A 159 26.63 -18.83 20.29
N ARG A 160 26.58 -17.54 20.60
CA ARG A 160 25.35 -16.91 21.11
C ARG A 160 24.61 -16.22 19.96
N LEU A 161 23.39 -16.69 19.70
CA LEU A 161 22.47 -16.04 18.76
C LEU A 161 21.33 -15.38 19.53
N GLU A 162 21.24 -14.06 19.47
CA GLU A 162 20.13 -13.31 20.05
C GLU A 162 18.95 -13.22 19.07
N LEU A 163 17.90 -13.97 19.34
CA LEU A 163 16.71 -14.04 18.48
C LEU A 163 15.73 -12.90 18.80
N GLN A 164 15.70 -11.91 17.92
CA GLN A 164 14.83 -10.74 18.02
C GLN A 164 13.40 -11.02 17.52
N PRO A 165 12.38 -10.27 17.98
CA PRO A 165 11.05 -10.27 17.35
C PRO A 165 11.13 -9.98 15.85
N LEU A 166 10.15 -10.49 15.08
CA LEU A 166 10.12 -10.26 13.64
C LEU A 166 9.93 -8.77 13.34
N SER A 167 10.68 -8.27 12.38
CA SER A 167 10.43 -6.95 11.78
C SER A 167 9.04 -6.90 11.16
N GLN A 168 8.55 -5.70 10.84
CA GLN A 168 7.27 -5.54 10.17
C GLN A 168 7.26 -6.26 8.81
N LYS A 169 8.37 -6.21 8.07
CA LYS A 169 8.51 -6.87 6.77
C LYS A 169 8.42 -8.40 6.89
N GLU A 170 9.14 -8.98 7.84
CA GLU A 170 9.11 -10.43 8.07
C GLU A 170 7.76 -10.91 8.61
N SER A 171 7.13 -10.13 9.49
CA SER A 171 5.79 -10.41 10.00
C SER A 171 4.76 -10.38 8.87
N THR A 172 4.88 -9.44 7.93
CA THR A 172 4.03 -9.36 6.74
C THR A 172 4.20 -10.63 5.89
N ALA A 173 5.44 -11.03 5.60
CA ALA A 173 5.70 -12.24 4.82
C ALA A 173 5.12 -13.50 5.49
N LEU A 174 5.29 -13.63 6.81
CA LEU A 174 4.75 -14.75 7.57
C LEU A 174 3.21 -14.80 7.55
N VAL A 175 2.55 -13.67 7.79
CA VAL A 175 1.07 -13.59 7.83
C VAL A 175 0.48 -13.82 6.45
N CYS A 176 1.04 -13.21 5.40
CA CYS A 176 0.58 -13.44 4.03
C CYS A 176 0.70 -14.92 3.62
N ALA A 177 1.81 -15.57 3.99
CA ALA A 177 1.99 -16.99 3.74
C ALA A 177 1.00 -17.87 4.53
N ALA A 178 0.65 -17.47 5.77
CA ALA A 178 -0.33 -18.18 6.58
C ALA A 178 -1.79 -17.99 6.09
N LEU A 179 -2.13 -16.82 5.55
CA LEU A 179 -3.44 -16.50 4.98
C LEU A 179 -3.62 -17.01 3.55
N GLY A 180 -2.54 -17.30 2.83
CA GLY A 180 -2.57 -17.69 1.42
C GLY A 180 -2.80 -16.51 0.47
N GLY A 181 -2.59 -15.28 0.94
CA GLY A 181 -2.78 -14.06 0.15
C GLY A 181 -2.29 -12.81 0.90
N PRO A 182 -2.15 -11.66 0.21
CA PRO A 182 -1.73 -10.42 0.84
C PRO A 182 -2.77 -9.91 1.86
N LEU A 183 -2.30 -9.34 2.97
CA LEU A 183 -3.11 -8.60 3.94
C LEU A 183 -3.00 -7.10 3.67
N ASP A 184 -4.10 -6.35 3.86
CA ASP A 184 -4.10 -4.89 3.78
C ASP A 184 -2.95 -4.27 4.61
N PRO A 185 -2.14 -3.33 4.07
CA PRO A 185 -0.98 -2.79 4.77
C PRO A 185 -1.31 -2.01 6.05
N SER A 186 -2.50 -1.42 6.14
CA SER A 186 -2.94 -0.73 7.36
C SER A 186 -3.28 -1.74 8.45
N ASP A 187 -3.95 -2.83 8.09
CA ASP A 187 -4.26 -3.95 8.99
C ASP A 187 -3.00 -4.69 9.42
N MET A 188 -2.04 -4.90 8.51
CA MET A 188 -0.75 -5.50 8.85
C MET A 188 0.07 -4.62 9.79
N ARG A 189 0.09 -3.29 9.58
CA ARG A 189 0.72 -2.35 10.52
C ARG A 189 0.07 -2.41 11.88
N ARG A 190 -1.27 -2.45 11.92
CA ARG A 190 -2.04 -2.55 13.16
C ARG A 190 -1.72 -3.87 13.89
N LEU A 191 -1.72 -4.99 13.18
CA LEU A 191 -1.38 -6.31 13.70
C LEU A 191 0.06 -6.37 14.22
N TRP A 192 1.02 -5.79 13.49
CA TRP A 192 2.41 -5.71 13.94
C TRP A 192 2.57 -4.80 15.16
N LYS A 193 1.90 -3.63 15.20
CA LYS A 193 1.92 -2.75 16.38
C LYS A 193 1.37 -3.46 17.61
N LEU A 194 0.28 -4.21 17.46
CA LEU A 194 -0.34 -4.96 18.56
C LEU A 194 0.57 -6.05 19.13
N THR A 195 1.26 -6.77 18.25
CA THR A 195 2.04 -7.98 18.61
C THR A 195 3.54 -7.72 18.79
N ARG A 196 4.03 -6.55 18.34
CA ARG A 196 5.44 -6.15 18.26
C ARG A 196 6.34 -7.24 17.64
N GLY A 197 5.85 -7.91 16.59
CA GLY A 197 6.59 -8.94 15.89
C GLY A 197 6.75 -10.27 16.65
N ASN A 198 6.07 -10.43 17.79
CA ASN A 198 6.09 -11.70 18.53
C ASN A 198 5.26 -12.76 17.79
N VAL A 199 5.92 -13.80 17.29
CA VAL A 199 5.32 -14.85 16.46
C VAL A 199 4.17 -15.56 17.17
N LEU A 200 4.30 -15.84 18.46
CA LEU A 200 3.24 -16.48 19.24
C LEU A 200 1.98 -15.61 19.32
N TYR A 201 2.16 -14.30 19.51
CA TYR A 201 1.04 -13.35 19.55
C TYR A 201 0.41 -13.16 18.18
N LEU A 202 1.22 -12.99 17.13
CA LEU A 202 0.77 -12.93 15.74
C LEU A 202 -0.11 -14.14 15.41
N ARG A 203 0.38 -15.33 15.70
CA ARG A 203 -0.34 -16.58 15.44
C ARG A 203 -1.67 -16.65 16.18
N ASN A 204 -1.68 -16.38 17.48
CA ASN A 204 -2.90 -16.44 18.28
C ASN A 204 -3.95 -15.42 17.80
N VAL A 205 -3.53 -14.18 17.50
CA VAL A 205 -4.45 -13.15 17.00
C VAL A 205 -5.00 -13.58 15.63
N VAL A 206 -4.14 -13.93 14.67
CA VAL A 206 -4.58 -14.29 13.31
C VAL A 206 -5.49 -15.52 13.32
N GLU A 207 -5.13 -16.60 14.02
CA GLU A 207 -5.95 -17.83 14.08
C GLU A 207 -7.32 -17.59 14.73
N GLN A 208 -7.39 -16.74 15.78
CA GLN A 208 -8.65 -16.41 16.44
C GLN A 208 -9.55 -15.54 15.56
N GLU A 209 -8.98 -14.52 14.94
CA GLU A 209 -9.71 -13.58 14.08
C GLU A 209 -10.21 -14.26 12.79
N LEU A 210 -9.42 -15.20 12.24
CA LEU A 210 -9.84 -16.11 11.16
C LEU A 210 -11.00 -17.01 11.59
N SER A 211 -10.87 -17.66 12.75
CA SER A 211 -11.93 -18.55 13.29
C SER A 211 -13.20 -17.78 13.63
N GLY A 212 -13.08 -16.50 13.99
CA GLY A 212 -14.18 -15.59 14.26
C GLY A 212 -14.79 -14.92 13.02
N GLY A 213 -14.29 -15.22 11.80
CA GLY A 213 -14.81 -14.65 10.55
C GLY A 213 -14.56 -13.15 10.38
N ARG A 214 -13.62 -12.55 11.13
CA ARG A 214 -13.29 -11.12 11.06
C ARG A 214 -12.19 -10.80 10.05
N PHE A 215 -11.39 -11.79 9.67
CA PHE A 215 -10.57 -11.74 8.48
C PHE A 215 -11.39 -12.19 7.27
N THR A 216 -11.55 -11.30 6.30
CA THR A 216 -12.33 -11.56 5.09
C THR A 216 -11.48 -11.32 3.85
N GLU A 217 -11.50 -12.27 2.94
CA GLU A 217 -10.84 -12.13 1.63
C GLU A 217 -11.81 -11.43 0.66
N LEU A 218 -11.39 -10.28 0.13
CA LEU A 218 -12.14 -9.50 -0.86
C LEU A 218 -11.19 -9.18 -2.02
N GLY A 219 -11.47 -9.73 -3.21
CA GLY A 219 -10.66 -9.48 -4.41
C GLY A 219 -9.21 -9.94 -4.31
N GLY A 220 -8.94 -11.03 -3.56
CA GLY A 220 -7.59 -11.56 -3.32
C GLY A 220 -6.75 -10.74 -2.34
N LEU A 221 -7.35 -9.80 -1.61
CA LEU A 221 -6.75 -9.08 -0.49
C LEU A 221 -7.50 -9.44 0.79
N TRP A 222 -6.77 -9.86 1.82
CA TRP A 222 -7.32 -10.05 3.15
C TRP A 222 -7.51 -8.70 3.83
N THR A 223 -8.64 -8.54 4.51
CA THR A 223 -8.98 -7.35 5.30
C THR A 223 -9.38 -7.79 6.70
N TRP A 224 -9.09 -6.96 7.71
CA TRP A 224 -9.37 -7.23 9.11
C TRP A 224 -10.44 -6.28 9.64
N THR A 225 -11.62 -6.81 9.94
CA THR A 225 -12.75 -6.01 10.41
C THR A 225 -12.86 -5.99 11.94
N GLY A 226 -13.06 -4.80 12.51
CA GLY A 226 -13.36 -4.62 13.95
C GLY A 226 -12.13 -4.47 14.87
N GLU A 227 -12.38 -4.42 16.18
CA GLU A 227 -11.33 -4.40 17.21
C GLU A 227 -10.78 -5.81 17.49
N PRO A 228 -9.48 -5.95 17.85
CA PRO A 228 -8.90 -7.26 18.10
C PRO A 228 -9.60 -7.89 19.29
N VAL A 229 -10.18 -9.07 19.12
CA VAL A 229 -10.74 -9.79 20.26
C VAL A 229 -9.66 -10.69 20.82
N SER A 230 -9.19 -10.36 22.03
CA SER A 230 -8.24 -11.21 22.73
C SER A 230 -8.86 -12.58 23.00
N SER A 231 -8.28 -13.65 22.46
CA SER A 231 -8.76 -15.01 22.71
C SER A 231 -8.58 -15.37 24.19
N PRO A 232 -9.43 -16.25 24.78
CA PRO A 232 -9.25 -16.69 26.16
C PRO A 232 -7.85 -17.24 26.44
N GLY A 233 -7.28 -18.01 25.51
CA GLY A 233 -5.92 -18.55 25.63
C GLY A 233 -4.82 -17.47 25.56
N LEU A 234 -5.00 -16.43 24.74
CA LEU A 234 -4.07 -15.29 24.70
C LEU A 234 -4.17 -14.47 26.00
N ILE A 235 -5.39 -14.29 26.53
CA ILE A 235 -5.63 -13.64 27.81
C ILE A 235 -4.90 -14.39 28.93
N GLU A 236 -5.09 -15.71 29.05
CA GLU A 236 -4.43 -16.53 30.07
C GLU A 236 -2.91 -16.47 29.97
N LEU A 237 -2.36 -16.51 28.75
CA LEU A 237 -0.93 -16.41 28.53
C LEU A 237 -0.36 -15.05 28.97
N ILE A 238 -1.07 -13.97 28.64
CA ILE A 238 -0.68 -12.62 29.03
C ILE A 238 -0.84 -12.42 30.54
N GLU A 239 -1.93 -12.91 31.15
CA GLU A 239 -2.16 -12.85 32.60
C GLU A 239 -1.07 -13.60 33.38
N ALA A 240 -0.70 -14.81 32.92
CA ALA A 240 0.42 -15.57 33.50
C ALA A 240 1.74 -14.80 33.43
N ARG A 241 1.94 -13.98 32.39
CA ARG A 241 3.14 -13.15 32.22
C ARG A 241 3.09 -11.87 33.07
N MET A 242 1.93 -11.26 33.26
CA MET A 242 1.76 -10.07 34.12
C MET A 242 1.89 -10.44 35.61
N GLY A 243 1.55 -11.67 35.98
CA GLY A 243 1.55 -12.13 37.35
C GLY A 243 0.40 -11.55 38.18
N VAL A 244 0.42 -11.79 39.48
CA VAL A 244 -0.58 -11.24 40.40
C VAL A 244 -0.35 -9.73 40.57
N LEU A 245 -1.35 -8.93 40.22
CA LEU A 245 -1.30 -7.48 40.28
C LEU A 245 -2.01 -6.96 41.55
N PRO A 246 -1.28 -6.34 42.49
CA PRO A 246 -1.86 -5.55 43.56
C PRO A 246 -2.80 -4.46 42.99
N PRO A 247 -3.90 -4.10 43.70
CA PRO A 247 -4.86 -3.11 43.20
C PRO A 247 -4.25 -1.76 42.76
N PRO A 248 -3.28 -1.15 43.49
CA PRO A 248 -2.66 0.11 43.06
C PRO A 248 -1.91 0.00 41.73
N ILE A 249 -1.22 -1.12 41.50
CA ILE A 249 -0.49 -1.38 40.25
C ILE A 249 -1.48 -1.65 39.11
N ALA A 250 -2.54 -2.41 39.39
CA ALA A 250 -3.61 -2.67 38.42
C ALA A 250 -4.31 -1.37 37.99
N ASP A 251 -4.49 -0.40 38.88
CA ASP A 251 -5.05 0.93 38.56
C ASP A 251 -4.16 1.70 37.57
N VAL A 252 -2.83 1.66 37.73
CA VAL A 252 -1.88 2.29 36.80
C VAL A 252 -2.00 1.69 35.40
N VAL A 253 -1.99 0.36 35.29
CA VAL A 253 -2.11 -0.32 34.00
C VAL A 253 -3.49 -0.10 33.38
N ASP A 254 -4.58 -0.09 34.17
CA ASP A 254 -5.94 0.18 33.68
C ASP A 254 -6.09 1.60 33.12
N VAL A 255 -5.48 2.61 33.78
CA VAL A 255 -5.49 4.00 33.32
C VAL A 255 -4.72 4.12 31.99
N LEU A 256 -3.54 3.49 31.90
CA LEU A 256 -2.77 3.47 30.66
C LEU A 256 -3.47 2.65 29.56
N ALA A 257 -4.17 1.57 29.89
CA ALA A 257 -4.88 0.74 28.92
C ALA A 257 -6.00 1.48 28.16
N VAL A 258 -6.60 2.50 28.79
CA VAL A 258 -7.62 3.36 28.14
C VAL A 258 -7.05 4.68 27.64
N GLY A 259 -5.91 5.10 28.18
CA GLY A 259 -5.46 6.48 28.11
C GLY A 259 -4.04 6.67 27.63
N GLU A 260 -3.24 5.65 27.29
CA GLU A 260 -1.85 5.83 26.86
C GLU A 260 -1.70 6.54 25.50
N PRO A 261 -0.55 7.19 25.21
CA PRO A 261 0.55 7.54 26.11
C PRO A 261 0.24 8.71 27.05
N LEU A 262 0.50 8.60 28.35
CA LEU A 262 0.26 9.70 29.29
C LEU A 262 1.57 10.30 29.77
N ASP A 263 1.62 11.61 29.93
CA ASP A 263 2.70 12.24 30.69
C ASP A 263 2.72 11.67 32.12
N THR A 264 3.90 11.34 32.63
CA THR A 264 4.07 10.75 33.97
C THR A 264 3.53 11.64 35.09
N SER A 265 3.60 12.97 34.98
CA SER A 265 3.00 13.91 35.93
C SER A 265 1.47 13.89 35.87
N LEU A 266 0.90 13.67 34.69
CA LEU A 266 -0.55 13.50 34.52
C LEU A 266 -1.02 12.14 35.07
N LEU A 267 -0.25 11.08 34.83
CA LEU A 267 -0.51 9.76 35.41
C LEU A 267 -0.47 9.82 36.95
N ALA A 268 0.54 10.47 37.52
CA ALA A 268 0.70 10.66 38.97
C ALA A 268 -0.42 11.49 39.63
N ARG A 269 -1.20 12.25 38.86
CA ARG A 269 -2.42 12.94 39.36
C ARG A 269 -3.63 12.02 39.43
N ILE A 270 -3.64 10.94 38.64
CA ILE A 270 -4.77 10.01 38.53
C ILE A 270 -4.55 8.77 39.41
N THR A 271 -3.29 8.36 39.57
CA THR A 271 -2.87 7.13 40.26
C THR A 271 -1.75 7.41 41.27
N ASP A 272 -1.47 6.44 42.15
CA ASP A 272 -0.40 6.54 43.15
C ASP A 272 1.00 6.56 42.50
N PRO A 273 1.85 7.59 42.76
CA PRO A 273 3.23 7.65 42.25
C PRO A 273 4.09 6.43 42.60
N ALA A 274 3.95 5.86 43.80
CA ALA A 274 4.72 4.68 44.20
C ALA A 274 4.34 3.44 43.37
N ALA A 275 3.06 3.34 42.98
CA ALA A 275 2.58 2.27 42.12
C ALA A 275 3.09 2.43 40.67
N ILE A 276 3.38 3.65 40.21
CA ILE A 276 3.98 3.89 38.88
C ILE A 276 5.41 3.34 38.85
N GLU A 277 6.22 3.66 39.87
CA GLU A 277 7.60 3.15 39.99
C GLU A 277 7.63 1.62 40.09
N GLU A 278 6.73 1.03 40.88
CA GLU A 278 6.65 -0.42 41.01
C GLU A 278 6.16 -1.10 39.72
N ALA A 279 5.24 -0.46 38.97
CA ALA A 279 4.79 -0.96 37.69
C ALA A 279 5.90 -0.96 36.62
N ASP A 280 6.77 0.05 36.62
CA ASP A 280 7.93 0.15 35.73
C ASP A 280 8.99 -0.90 36.09
N ALA A 281 9.30 -1.04 37.39
CA ALA A 281 10.24 -2.06 37.88
C ALA A 281 9.79 -3.50 37.56
N ARG A 282 8.47 -3.75 37.54
CA ARG A 282 7.87 -5.03 37.13
C ARG A 282 7.74 -5.21 35.60
N GLY A 283 8.11 -4.21 34.80
CA GLY A 283 8.04 -4.25 33.34
C GLY A 283 6.60 -4.28 32.79
N LEU A 284 5.63 -3.75 33.55
CA LEU A 284 4.22 -3.68 33.15
C LEU A 284 3.93 -2.40 32.35
N ILE A 285 4.68 -1.34 32.64
CA ILE A 285 4.68 -0.08 31.90
C ILE A 285 6.08 0.19 31.37
N ALA A 286 6.18 1.10 30.40
CA ALA A 286 7.44 1.62 29.90
C ALA A 286 7.38 3.14 29.96
N ILE A 287 8.41 3.73 30.58
CA ILE A 287 8.57 5.19 30.65
C ILE A 287 9.64 5.60 29.63
N GLU A 288 9.21 6.36 28.62
CA GLU A 288 10.05 6.78 27.50
C GLU A 288 10.15 8.30 27.43
N ARG A 289 11.28 8.82 26.95
CA ARG A 289 11.41 10.23 26.56
C ARG A 289 11.24 10.33 25.05
N PRO A 290 10.12 10.87 24.54
CA PRO A 290 9.92 11.03 23.12
C PRO A 290 10.79 12.18 22.57
N GLY A 291 11.82 11.85 21.79
CA GLY A 291 12.62 12.81 21.03
C GLY A 291 13.29 13.91 21.89
N THR A 292 13.27 15.15 21.38
CA THR A 292 13.84 16.35 22.04
C THR A 292 12.93 16.93 23.14
N GLY A 293 11.83 16.26 23.48
CA GLY A 293 10.91 16.69 24.53
C GLY A 293 11.51 16.54 25.93
N ARG A 294 11.10 17.44 26.85
CA ARG A 294 11.55 17.44 28.25
C ARG A 294 10.73 16.50 29.15
N GLU A 295 9.59 16.02 28.66
CA GLU A 295 8.55 15.30 29.40
C GLU A 295 8.67 13.78 29.25
N LEU A 296 8.46 13.05 30.36
CA LEU A 296 8.48 11.59 30.40
C LEU A 296 7.07 11.05 30.10
N GLN A 297 6.95 10.20 29.09
CA GLN A 297 5.69 9.55 28.71
C GLN A 297 5.64 8.10 29.17
N ALA A 298 4.58 7.75 29.91
CA ALA A 298 4.25 6.39 30.29
C ALA A 298 3.34 5.73 29.25
N ARG A 299 3.67 4.49 28.90
CA ARG A 299 2.87 3.57 28.09
C ARG A 299 2.79 2.23 28.78
N VAL A 300 1.84 1.40 28.41
CA VAL A 300 1.86 -0.01 28.76
C VAL A 300 3.06 -0.67 28.06
N ALA A 301 3.81 -1.50 28.79
CA ALA A 301 5.05 -2.08 28.29
C ALA A 301 4.84 -2.92 27.01
N HIS A 302 3.66 -3.56 26.90
CA HIS A 302 3.23 -4.28 25.72
C HIS A 302 1.75 -3.98 25.39
N PRO A 303 1.37 -3.66 24.15
CA PRO A 303 -0.01 -3.30 23.79
C PRO A 303 -1.07 -4.34 24.20
N LEU A 304 -0.74 -5.64 24.09
CA LEU A 304 -1.62 -6.71 24.56
C LEU A 304 -1.94 -6.67 26.06
N TYR A 305 -1.08 -6.10 26.92
CA TYR A 305 -1.44 -5.91 28.33
C TYR A 305 -2.63 -4.95 28.43
N GLY A 306 -2.63 -3.86 27.65
CA GLY A 306 -3.76 -2.94 27.57
C GLY A 306 -5.04 -3.61 27.06
N GLU A 307 -4.95 -4.44 26.02
CA GLU A 307 -6.11 -5.19 25.49
C GLU A 307 -6.70 -6.13 26.54
N VAL A 308 -5.87 -6.91 27.24
CA VAL A 308 -6.33 -7.85 28.26
C VAL A 308 -7.00 -7.11 29.42
N ARG A 309 -6.43 -5.99 29.86
CA ARG A 309 -7.04 -5.15 30.89
C ARG A 309 -8.38 -4.57 30.43
N ARG A 310 -8.50 -4.09 29.18
CA ARG A 310 -9.77 -3.63 28.61
C ARG A 310 -10.81 -4.76 28.49
N ALA A 311 -10.40 -5.98 28.15
CA ALA A 311 -11.31 -7.12 28.04
C ALA A 311 -11.84 -7.60 29.40
N ARG A 312 -11.03 -7.53 30.47
CA ARG A 312 -11.39 -8.02 31.82
C ARG A 312 -12.09 -6.98 32.69
N ALA A 313 -11.75 -5.70 32.53
CA ALA A 313 -12.31 -4.65 33.38
C ALA A 313 -13.80 -4.44 33.09
N ALA A 314 -14.60 -4.25 34.14
CA ALA A 314 -16.02 -3.94 34.00
C ALA A 314 -16.22 -2.66 33.16
N SER A 315 -17.16 -2.67 32.22
CA SER A 315 -17.37 -1.57 31.27
C SER A 315 -17.58 -0.21 31.98
N MET A 316 -18.33 -0.18 33.09
CA MET A 316 -18.52 1.03 33.89
C MET A 316 -17.22 1.59 34.50
N ARG A 317 -16.29 0.71 34.88
CA ARG A 317 -14.98 1.11 35.38
C ARG A 317 -14.15 1.75 34.26
N LEU A 318 -14.13 1.15 33.07
CA LEU A 318 -13.42 1.71 31.91
C LEU A 318 -13.99 3.07 31.50
N ARG A 319 -15.32 3.23 31.48
CA ARG A 319 -15.98 4.52 31.22
C ARG A 319 -15.52 5.60 32.21
N ARG A 320 -15.51 5.29 33.51
CA ARG A 320 -15.05 6.20 34.57
C ARG A 320 -13.56 6.55 34.45
N LEU A 321 -12.71 5.58 34.09
CA LEU A 321 -11.28 5.82 33.89
C LEU A 321 -11.04 6.74 32.69
N ARG A 322 -11.74 6.53 31.56
CA ARG A 322 -11.70 7.46 30.42
C ARG A 322 -12.11 8.87 30.83
N GLY A 323 -13.16 9.01 31.63
CA GLY A 323 -13.61 10.30 32.18
C GLY A 323 -12.55 10.98 33.06
N LYS A 324 -11.87 10.23 33.93
CA LYS A 324 -10.74 10.74 34.73
C LYS A 324 -9.59 11.26 33.86
N VAL A 325 -9.18 10.48 32.85
CA VAL A 325 -8.09 10.87 31.94
C VAL A 325 -8.50 12.10 31.12
N ALA A 326 -9.73 12.14 30.60
CA ALA A 326 -10.23 13.28 29.84
C ALA A 326 -10.23 14.59 30.66
N ARG A 327 -10.64 14.54 31.94
CA ARG A 327 -10.56 15.70 32.85
C ARG A 327 -9.12 16.13 33.10
N ALA A 328 -8.24 15.18 33.40
CA ALA A 328 -6.83 15.50 33.62
C ALA A 328 -6.18 16.15 32.39
N LEU A 329 -6.55 15.73 31.18
CA LEU A 329 -6.09 16.36 29.93
C LEU A 329 -6.65 17.78 29.73
N ALA A 330 -7.83 18.09 30.27
CA ALA A 330 -8.38 19.44 30.23
C ALA A 330 -7.56 20.41 31.11
N ASP A 331 -7.10 19.93 32.27
CA ASP A 331 -6.37 20.75 33.25
C ASP A 331 -4.96 21.14 32.82
N VAL A 332 -4.36 20.43 31.85
CA VAL A 332 -3.01 20.72 31.32
C VAL A 332 -3.02 21.87 30.31
N GLY A 333 -4.20 22.36 29.89
CA GLY A 333 -4.34 23.69 29.30
C GLY A 333 -3.55 23.93 28.00
N GLY A 334 -3.48 22.94 27.10
CA GLY A 334 -2.95 23.14 25.76
C GLY A 334 -4.06 23.18 24.72
N GLU A 335 -4.19 24.30 23.98
CA GLU A 335 -5.02 24.41 22.77
C GLU A 335 -4.47 23.58 21.58
N GLU A 336 -3.60 22.60 21.84
CA GLU A 336 -3.06 21.75 20.79
C GLU A 336 -4.14 20.78 20.31
N MET A 337 -4.48 20.86 19.02
CA MET A 337 -5.54 20.04 18.40
C MET A 337 -5.41 18.55 18.70
N ARG A 338 -4.18 18.03 18.83
CA ARG A 338 -3.92 16.62 19.20
C ARG A 338 -4.49 16.25 20.57
N VAL A 339 -4.37 17.14 21.56
CA VAL A 339 -4.91 16.95 22.91
C VAL A 339 -6.43 17.06 22.87
N THR A 340 -6.98 18.02 22.11
CA THR A 340 -8.43 18.21 21.94
C THR A 340 -9.11 16.98 21.35
N VAL A 341 -8.59 16.44 20.23
CA VAL A 341 -9.13 15.22 19.59
C VAL A 341 -9.13 14.05 20.56
N ARG A 342 -8.01 13.89 21.28
CA ARG A 342 -7.86 12.80 22.24
C ARG A 342 -8.80 12.94 23.43
N ARG A 343 -8.94 14.13 23.99
CA ARG A 343 -9.87 14.44 25.09
C ARG A 343 -11.30 14.11 24.68
N ALA A 344 -11.71 14.52 23.48
CA ALA A 344 -13.04 14.25 22.94
C ALA A 344 -13.28 12.75 22.72
N ALA A 345 -12.34 12.03 22.12
CA ALA A 345 -12.44 10.58 21.90
C ALA A 345 -12.60 9.81 23.22
N LEU A 346 -11.84 10.19 24.26
CA LEU A 346 -12.00 9.62 25.60
C LEU A 346 -13.35 9.97 26.21
N SER A 347 -13.80 11.22 26.07
CA SER A 347 -15.06 11.72 26.63
C SER A 347 -16.28 11.02 26.01
N LEU A 348 -16.23 10.74 24.70
CA LEU A 348 -17.29 10.05 23.96
C LEU A 348 -17.68 8.70 24.58
N ASP A 349 -16.69 7.93 25.00
CA ASP A 349 -16.87 6.59 25.59
C ASP A 349 -16.75 6.60 27.14
N SER A 350 -16.93 7.77 27.78
CA SER A 350 -16.80 7.96 29.23
C SER A 350 -18.15 8.06 29.96
N ASP A 351 -18.10 8.40 31.25
CA ASP A 351 -19.22 8.78 32.10
C ASP A 351 -19.46 10.30 32.18
N LEU A 352 -18.73 11.10 31.38
CA LEU A 352 -18.89 12.55 31.32
C LEU A 352 -20.14 12.95 30.52
N PRO A 353 -20.75 14.12 30.83
CA PRO A 353 -21.78 14.69 29.97
C PRO A 353 -21.22 15.00 28.58
N ALA A 354 -22.06 14.90 27.57
CA ALA A 354 -21.68 15.26 26.20
C ALA A 354 -21.40 16.76 26.10
N ASP A 355 -20.26 17.11 25.49
CA ASP A 355 -19.85 18.49 25.22
C ASP A 355 -19.87 18.71 23.70
N PRO A 356 -20.93 19.33 23.16
CA PRO A 356 -21.07 19.49 21.71
C PRO A 356 -19.99 20.36 21.07
N GLU A 357 -19.47 21.38 21.75
CA GLU A 357 -18.43 22.25 21.17
C GLU A 357 -17.06 21.55 21.11
N LEU A 358 -16.72 20.81 22.16
CA LEU A 358 -15.54 19.95 22.16
C LEU A 358 -15.61 18.90 21.05
N TYR A 359 -16.76 18.23 20.91
CA TYR A 359 -16.93 17.19 19.89
C TYR A 359 -16.86 17.76 18.47
N THR A 360 -17.45 18.92 18.19
CA THR A 360 -17.31 19.59 16.88
C THR A 360 -15.87 19.97 16.59
N THR A 361 -15.18 20.60 17.55
CA THR A 361 -13.77 21.01 17.38
C THR A 361 -12.86 19.80 17.15
N ALA A 362 -13.06 18.74 17.93
CA ALA A 362 -12.32 17.50 17.79
C ALA A 362 -12.64 16.75 16.49
N ALA A 363 -13.87 16.81 16.00
CA ALA A 363 -14.23 16.20 14.71
C ALA A 363 -13.43 16.85 13.56
N ASN A 364 -13.25 18.18 13.57
CA ASN A 364 -12.36 18.89 12.64
C ASN A 364 -10.89 18.43 12.75
N GLY A 365 -10.39 18.27 13.98
CA GLY A 365 -9.05 17.72 14.21
C GLY A 365 -8.89 16.29 13.70
N ALA A 366 -9.93 15.46 13.80
CA ALA A 366 -9.95 14.10 13.26
C ALA A 366 -9.95 14.09 11.72
N ILE A 367 -10.72 14.97 11.07
CA ILE A 367 -10.66 15.18 9.60
C ILE A 367 -9.23 15.53 9.16
N TRP A 368 -8.57 16.47 9.85
CA TRP A 368 -7.21 16.87 9.49
C TRP A 368 -6.17 15.76 9.64
N ARG A 369 -6.42 14.80 10.54
CA ARG A 369 -5.60 13.58 10.71
C ARG A 369 -6.07 12.40 9.86
N ALA A 370 -7.04 12.60 8.97
CA ALA A 370 -7.65 11.58 8.13
C ALA A 370 -8.34 10.42 8.88
N ASP A 371 -8.70 10.62 10.15
CA ASP A 371 -9.51 9.66 10.91
C ASP A 371 -11.00 9.97 10.72
N LEU A 372 -11.52 9.63 9.55
CA LEU A 372 -12.89 9.93 9.15
C LEU A 372 -13.93 9.18 9.98
N VAL A 373 -13.59 7.99 10.48
CA VAL A 373 -14.47 7.20 11.34
C VAL A 373 -14.62 7.87 12.71
N LEU A 374 -13.53 8.34 13.30
CA LEU A 374 -13.59 9.13 14.53
C LEU A 374 -14.33 10.46 14.30
N ALA A 375 -14.11 11.13 13.16
CA ALA A 375 -14.81 12.35 12.81
C ALA A 375 -16.33 12.15 12.72
N ASP A 376 -16.82 11.09 12.05
CA ASP A 376 -18.25 10.74 12.01
C ASP A 376 -18.80 10.49 13.42
N ARG A 377 -18.11 9.70 14.25
CA ARG A 377 -18.54 9.40 15.62
C ARG A 377 -18.65 10.66 16.49
N LEU A 378 -17.64 11.52 16.47
CA LEU A 378 -17.61 12.76 17.25
C LEU A 378 -18.68 13.74 16.76
N ALA A 379 -18.80 13.93 15.46
CA ALA A 379 -19.78 14.84 14.88
C ALA A 379 -21.22 14.33 15.11
N ALA A 380 -21.47 13.02 15.03
CA ALA A 380 -22.75 12.42 15.39
C ALA A 380 -23.13 12.68 16.85
N ALA A 381 -22.16 12.56 17.77
CA ALA A 381 -22.37 12.85 19.19
C ALA A 381 -22.62 14.33 19.46
N ALA A 382 -21.94 15.24 18.74
CA ALA A 382 -22.19 16.67 18.81
C ALA A 382 -23.63 17.00 18.37
N ILE A 383 -24.08 16.46 17.23
CA ILE A 383 -25.46 16.65 16.72
C ILE A 383 -26.48 16.14 17.73
N ALA A 384 -26.27 14.93 18.27
CA ALA A 384 -27.18 14.34 19.26
C ALA A 384 -27.28 15.16 20.56
N ALA A 385 -26.22 15.89 20.92
CA ALA A 385 -26.18 16.79 22.07
C ALA A 385 -26.70 18.21 21.78
N GLY A 386 -27.25 18.47 20.57
CA GLY A 386 -27.74 19.79 20.18
C GLY A 386 -26.61 20.78 19.81
N GLY A 387 -25.50 20.27 19.30
CA GLY A 387 -24.36 21.05 18.88
C GLY A 387 -24.58 21.92 17.63
N PRO A 388 -23.56 22.72 17.25
CA PRO A 388 -23.66 23.67 16.15
C PRO A 388 -23.80 22.97 14.78
N VAL A 389 -24.30 23.69 13.78
CA VAL A 389 -24.53 23.15 12.42
C VAL A 389 -23.26 22.64 11.76
N GLU A 390 -22.10 23.19 12.14
CA GLU A 390 -20.77 22.76 11.75
C GLU A 390 -20.57 21.26 11.95
N ALA A 391 -21.13 20.66 13.00
CA ALA A 391 -21.06 19.22 13.22
C ALA A 391 -21.73 18.43 12.08
N SER A 392 -22.86 18.93 11.54
CA SER A 392 -23.54 18.31 10.40
C SER A 392 -22.71 18.39 9.12
N TYR A 393 -22.02 19.51 8.86
CA TYR A 393 -21.11 19.63 7.72
C TYR A 393 -19.93 18.65 7.83
N ILE A 394 -19.30 18.57 9.00
CA ILE A 394 -18.16 17.66 9.24
C ILE A 394 -18.60 16.20 9.08
N ARG A 395 -19.75 15.84 9.66
CA ARG A 395 -20.30 14.48 9.55
C ARG A 395 -20.61 14.11 8.11
N ALA A 396 -21.31 14.99 7.38
CA ALA A 396 -21.63 14.75 5.97
C ALA A 396 -20.37 14.59 5.12
N HIS A 397 -19.35 15.43 5.34
CA HIS A 397 -18.05 15.30 4.68
C HIS A 397 -17.38 13.95 4.99
N ALA A 398 -17.29 13.56 6.26
CA ALA A 398 -16.73 12.26 6.66
C ALA A 398 -17.46 11.08 6.01
N LEU A 399 -18.80 11.08 6.05
CA LEU A 399 -19.63 10.03 5.46
C LEU A 399 -19.47 9.93 3.94
N SER A 400 -19.40 11.06 3.25
CA SER A 400 -19.19 11.10 1.79
C SER A 400 -17.85 10.45 1.40
N TRP A 401 -16.77 10.82 2.10
CA TRP A 401 -15.44 10.25 1.88
C TRP A 401 -15.32 8.77 2.32
N LEU A 402 -16.11 8.34 3.30
CA LEU A 402 -16.27 6.92 3.68
C LEU A 402 -17.18 6.14 2.72
N SER A 403 -17.57 6.73 1.58
CA SER A 403 -18.47 6.12 0.59
C SER A 403 -19.87 5.78 1.12
N ARG A 404 -20.29 6.43 2.21
CA ARG A 404 -21.63 6.36 2.80
C ARG A 404 -22.49 7.54 2.32
N GLY A 405 -22.52 7.73 0.99
CA GLY A 405 -23.11 8.91 0.34
C GLY A 405 -24.60 9.12 0.65
N ALA A 406 -25.38 8.05 0.84
CA ALA A 406 -26.80 8.16 1.18
C ALA A 406 -27.01 8.75 2.60
N GLU A 407 -26.16 8.35 3.55
CA GLU A 407 -26.20 8.89 4.90
C GLU A 407 -25.69 10.33 4.93
N ALA A 408 -24.67 10.66 4.13
CA ALA A 408 -24.20 12.04 3.97
C ALA A 408 -25.31 12.96 3.43
N ASP A 409 -26.05 12.55 2.39
CA ASP A 409 -27.16 13.35 1.85
C ASP A 409 -28.29 13.50 2.88
N ALA A 410 -28.59 12.44 3.65
CA ALA A 410 -29.59 12.50 4.71
C ALA A 410 -29.22 13.51 5.80
N VAL A 411 -27.94 13.55 6.21
CA VAL A 411 -27.44 14.56 7.18
C VAL A 411 -27.58 15.97 6.61
N LEU A 412 -27.15 16.19 5.36
CA LEU A 412 -27.24 17.52 4.73
C LEU A 412 -28.70 17.99 4.53
N ALA A 413 -29.61 17.07 4.20
CA ALA A 413 -31.03 17.37 4.00
C ALA A 413 -31.75 17.76 5.30
N GLN A 414 -31.22 17.37 6.46
CA GLN A 414 -31.77 17.68 7.78
C GLN A 414 -31.24 19.00 8.37
N ILE A 415 -30.30 19.67 7.70
CA ILE A 415 -29.78 20.96 8.15
C ILE A 415 -30.91 22.01 8.12
N PRO A 416 -31.27 22.64 9.26
CA PRO A 416 -32.30 23.65 9.28
C PRO A 416 -31.81 24.89 8.53
N THR A 417 -32.48 25.25 7.43
CA THR A 417 -32.14 26.43 6.62
C THR A 417 -32.88 27.69 7.05
N ALA A 418 -33.77 27.59 8.03
CA ALA A 418 -34.51 28.74 8.56
C ALA A 418 -33.55 29.75 9.18
N GLY A 419 -33.52 30.97 8.65
CA GLY A 419 -32.63 32.04 9.12
C GLY A 419 -31.24 32.05 8.50
N PHE A 420 -30.93 31.11 7.59
CA PHE A 420 -29.68 31.14 6.83
C PHE A 420 -29.67 32.27 5.81
N SER A 421 -28.49 32.83 5.58
CA SER A 421 -28.22 33.68 4.42
C SER A 421 -28.28 32.86 3.12
N ASP A 422 -28.51 33.54 1.99
CA ASP A 422 -28.53 32.89 0.66
C ASP A 422 -27.22 32.16 0.35
N ARG A 423 -26.11 32.65 0.92
CA ARG A 423 -24.78 32.05 0.79
C ARG A 423 -24.66 30.74 1.56
N GLU A 424 -25.26 30.64 2.75
CA GLU A 424 -25.28 29.41 3.54
C GLU A 424 -26.21 28.37 2.89
N ILE A 425 -27.37 28.80 2.38
CA ILE A 425 -28.26 27.93 1.59
C ILE A 425 -27.53 27.37 0.37
N SER A 426 -26.80 28.23 -0.35
CA SER A 426 -25.98 27.83 -1.50
C SER A 426 -24.82 26.91 -1.13
N ARG A 427 -24.21 27.06 0.05
CA ARG A 427 -23.19 26.13 0.58
C ARG A 427 -23.77 24.74 0.82
N VAL A 428 -24.97 24.65 1.41
CA VAL A 428 -25.66 23.35 1.60
C VAL A 428 -25.95 22.69 0.26
N ALA A 429 -26.50 23.44 -0.70
CA ALA A 429 -26.77 22.94 -2.05
C ALA A 429 -25.49 22.44 -2.75
N PHE A 430 -24.39 23.18 -2.64
CA PHE A 430 -23.07 22.77 -3.14
C PHE A 430 -22.63 21.42 -2.56
N LEU A 431 -22.65 21.28 -1.23
CA LEU A 431 -22.18 20.05 -0.56
C LEU A 431 -23.04 18.84 -0.93
N ARG A 432 -24.36 19.03 -1.02
CA ARG A 432 -25.29 17.98 -1.49
C ARG A 432 -24.99 17.60 -2.93
N ALA A 433 -24.80 18.58 -3.81
CA ALA A 433 -24.47 18.34 -5.21
C ALA A 433 -23.14 17.58 -5.36
N ILE A 434 -22.09 17.94 -4.62
CA ILE A 434 -20.81 17.20 -4.63
C ILE A 434 -20.99 15.75 -4.18
N ASN A 435 -21.72 15.50 -3.10
CA ASN A 435 -21.99 14.14 -2.62
C ASN A 435 -22.85 13.33 -3.61
N MET A 436 -23.85 13.96 -4.23
CA MET A 436 -24.64 13.34 -5.29
C MET A 436 -23.81 13.02 -6.53
N PHE A 437 -22.91 13.94 -6.90
CA PHE A 437 -22.05 13.83 -8.06
C PHE A 437 -21.06 12.68 -7.90
N TYR A 438 -20.27 12.64 -6.82
CA TYR A 438 -19.26 11.61 -6.62
C TYR A 438 -19.82 10.37 -5.90
N ALA A 439 -20.07 10.46 -4.59
CA ALA A 439 -20.39 9.29 -3.76
C ALA A 439 -21.67 8.53 -4.18
N LEU A 440 -22.69 9.24 -4.70
CA LEU A 440 -23.93 8.61 -5.21
C LEU A 440 -23.93 8.35 -6.72
N ARG A 441 -22.91 8.81 -7.46
CA ARG A 441 -22.73 8.59 -8.90
C ARG A 441 -23.89 9.12 -9.76
N ARG A 442 -24.49 10.25 -9.36
CA ARG A 442 -25.67 10.87 -9.99
C ARG A 442 -25.37 12.28 -10.51
N PRO A 443 -24.53 12.43 -11.56
CA PRO A 443 -24.09 13.74 -12.02
C PRO A 443 -25.21 14.65 -12.55
N GLU A 444 -26.20 14.08 -13.25
CA GLU A 444 -27.32 14.86 -13.81
C GLU A 444 -28.30 15.35 -12.73
N ASP A 445 -28.51 14.55 -11.68
CA ASP A 445 -29.35 14.99 -10.55
C ASP A 445 -28.64 16.07 -9.73
N ALA A 446 -27.32 15.96 -9.55
CA ALA A 446 -26.52 16.99 -8.91
C ALA A 446 -26.56 18.32 -9.69
N LYS A 447 -26.46 18.26 -11.02
CA LYS A 447 -26.63 19.43 -11.88
C LYS A 447 -28.04 20.03 -11.73
N SER A 448 -29.07 19.19 -11.77
CA SER A 448 -30.47 19.63 -11.64
C SER A 448 -30.73 20.32 -10.29
N LEU A 449 -30.16 19.81 -9.19
CA LEU A 449 -30.24 20.44 -7.88
C LEU A 449 -29.68 21.87 -7.89
N ILE A 450 -28.55 22.07 -8.57
CA ILE A 450 -27.88 23.38 -8.65
C ILE A 450 -28.64 24.34 -9.56
N ASP A 451 -29.18 23.85 -10.70
CA ASP A 451 -30.01 24.67 -11.59
C ASP A 451 -31.26 25.20 -10.86
N ILE A 452 -31.91 24.36 -10.03
CA ILE A 452 -33.07 24.76 -9.22
C ILE A 452 -32.66 25.77 -8.13
N ALA A 453 -31.55 25.54 -7.43
CA ALA A 453 -31.07 26.45 -6.39
C ALA A 453 -30.66 27.81 -6.97
N GLU A 454 -30.07 27.84 -8.16
CA GLU A 454 -29.65 29.08 -8.81
C GLU A 454 -30.85 29.93 -9.26
N ALA A 455 -31.93 29.29 -9.72
CA ALA A 455 -33.15 29.98 -10.12
C ALA A 455 -33.83 30.74 -8.98
N SER A 456 -33.70 30.27 -7.73
CA SER A 456 -34.28 30.89 -6.55
C SER A 456 -33.32 31.81 -5.77
N SER A 457 -32.02 31.81 -6.09
CA SER A 457 -31.00 32.56 -5.33
C SER A 457 -30.72 33.95 -5.93
N PRO A 458 -30.57 35.00 -5.12
CA PRO A 458 -30.13 36.32 -5.60
C PRO A 458 -28.64 36.30 -6.00
N PRO A 459 -28.18 37.24 -6.87
CA PRO A 459 -26.84 37.23 -7.46
C PRO A 459 -25.70 37.10 -6.44
N ASP A 460 -25.78 37.81 -5.32
CA ASP A 460 -24.72 37.87 -4.31
C ASP A 460 -24.52 36.55 -3.55
N GLY A 461 -25.52 35.66 -3.55
CA GLY A 461 -25.47 34.34 -2.91
C GLY A 461 -24.99 33.21 -3.82
N ARG A 462 -24.88 33.43 -5.14
CA ARG A 462 -24.69 32.35 -6.14
C ARG A 462 -23.28 31.79 -6.23
N ALA A 463 -22.28 32.41 -5.60
CA ALA A 463 -20.88 32.03 -5.79
C ALA A 463 -20.59 30.52 -5.56
N PRO A 464 -21.12 29.85 -4.51
CA PRO A 464 -20.97 28.39 -4.37
C PRO A 464 -21.65 27.59 -5.48
N LEU A 465 -22.80 28.04 -6.00
CA LEU A 465 -23.53 27.36 -7.08
C LEU A 465 -22.74 27.44 -8.40
N THR A 466 -22.20 28.62 -8.72
CA THR A 466 -21.32 28.83 -9.87
C THR A 466 -20.03 28.02 -9.73
N ALA A 467 -19.46 27.94 -8.52
CA ALA A 467 -18.32 27.07 -8.23
C ALA A 467 -18.63 25.59 -8.54
N PHE A 468 -19.80 25.07 -8.14
CA PHE A 468 -20.20 23.72 -8.54
C PHE A 468 -20.32 23.56 -10.06
N ARG A 469 -20.88 24.54 -10.77
CA ARG A 469 -20.99 24.46 -12.24
C ARG A 469 -19.61 24.38 -12.90
N ALA A 470 -18.62 25.11 -12.38
CA ALA A 470 -17.23 24.96 -12.83
C ALA A 470 -16.69 23.55 -12.58
N VAL A 471 -16.93 22.99 -11.39
CA VAL A 471 -16.57 21.60 -11.03
C VAL A 471 -17.23 20.59 -11.97
N TYR A 472 -18.52 20.73 -12.24
CA TYR A 472 -19.27 19.89 -13.17
C TYR A 472 -18.60 19.91 -14.55
N TRP A 473 -18.38 21.09 -15.14
CA TRP A 473 -17.79 21.20 -16.48
C TRP A 473 -16.37 20.66 -16.55
N ALA A 474 -15.55 20.86 -15.51
CA ALA A 474 -14.22 20.26 -15.45
C ALA A 474 -14.32 18.73 -15.42
N ALA A 475 -15.17 18.18 -14.55
CA ALA A 475 -15.32 16.74 -14.34
C ALA A 475 -15.95 16.00 -15.53
N VAL A 476 -16.81 16.67 -16.31
CA VAL A 476 -17.38 16.11 -17.55
C VAL A 476 -16.52 16.36 -18.80
N GLY A 477 -15.32 16.93 -18.64
CA GLY A 477 -14.36 17.06 -19.73
C GLY A 477 -14.54 18.30 -20.61
N HIS A 478 -15.11 19.39 -20.10
CA HIS A 478 -15.24 20.66 -20.82
C HIS A 478 -14.40 21.78 -20.15
N PRO A 479 -13.06 21.71 -20.25
CA PRO A 479 -12.15 22.59 -19.51
C PRO A 479 -12.37 24.09 -19.79
N LEU A 480 -12.63 24.47 -21.05
CA LEU A 480 -12.81 25.88 -21.40
C LEU A 480 -14.03 26.52 -20.73
N LYS A 481 -15.15 25.78 -20.62
CA LYS A 481 -16.36 26.24 -19.92
C LYS A 481 -16.11 26.38 -18.42
N ALA A 482 -15.36 25.46 -17.83
CA ALA A 482 -14.98 25.54 -16.42
C ALA A 482 -14.12 26.77 -16.15
N ILE A 483 -13.09 27.01 -16.97
CA ILE A 483 -12.20 28.18 -16.87
C ILE A 483 -12.99 29.49 -16.99
N GLU A 484 -13.92 29.58 -17.92
CA GLU A 484 -14.76 30.77 -18.10
C GLU A 484 -15.56 31.09 -16.84
N LEU A 485 -16.20 30.09 -16.23
CA LEU A 485 -16.95 30.26 -14.98
C LEU A 485 -16.05 30.58 -13.79
N ILE A 486 -14.88 29.96 -13.69
CA ILE A 486 -13.92 30.23 -12.62
C ILE A 486 -13.47 31.70 -12.66
N ARG A 487 -13.27 32.26 -13.85
CA ARG A 487 -12.84 33.67 -14.01
C ARG A 487 -13.86 34.68 -13.50
N THR A 488 -15.13 34.30 -13.33
CA THR A 488 -16.16 35.17 -12.76
C THR A 488 -16.23 35.09 -11.23
N LEU A 489 -15.47 34.18 -10.61
CA LEU A 489 -15.46 33.94 -9.18
C LEU A 489 -14.27 34.61 -8.50
N GLU A 490 -14.53 35.26 -7.36
CA GLU A 490 -13.49 35.56 -6.38
C GLU A 490 -13.25 34.33 -5.50
N VAL A 491 -12.43 33.40 -6.00
CA VAL A 491 -12.24 32.06 -5.42
C VAL A 491 -11.82 32.10 -3.95
N THR A 492 -10.96 33.05 -3.56
CA THR A 492 -10.47 33.24 -2.17
C THR A 492 -11.53 33.76 -1.19
N ARG A 493 -12.68 34.22 -1.69
CA ARG A 493 -13.81 34.60 -0.86
C ARG A 493 -14.78 33.45 -0.64
N LEU A 494 -14.60 32.27 -1.25
CA LEU A 494 -15.46 31.11 -1.05
C LEU A 494 -15.18 30.46 0.33
N PRO A 495 -16.12 29.68 0.89
CA PRO A 495 -15.82 28.82 2.04
C PRO A 495 -14.71 27.83 1.70
N ASP A 496 -13.80 27.53 2.63
CA ASP A 496 -12.59 26.71 2.40
C ASP A 496 -12.81 25.42 1.62
N VAL A 497 -13.81 24.61 1.99
CA VAL A 497 -14.11 23.36 1.27
C VAL A 497 -14.59 23.60 -0.16
N VAL A 498 -15.36 24.67 -0.39
CA VAL A 498 -15.84 25.07 -1.72
C VAL A 498 -14.67 25.60 -2.55
N GLU A 499 -13.81 26.42 -1.95
CA GLU A 499 -12.58 26.89 -2.58
C GLU A 499 -11.70 25.71 -2.98
N ALA A 500 -11.40 24.78 -2.08
CA ALA A 500 -10.53 23.65 -2.36
C ALA A 500 -11.02 22.75 -3.51
N VAL A 501 -12.33 22.48 -3.57
CA VAL A 501 -12.94 21.72 -4.68
C VAL A 501 -12.94 22.54 -5.98
N THR A 502 -13.12 23.86 -5.90
CA THR A 502 -13.00 24.75 -7.07
C THR A 502 -11.57 24.78 -7.60
N ARG A 503 -10.57 24.84 -6.71
CA ARG A 503 -9.14 24.77 -7.07
C ARG A 503 -8.80 23.46 -7.75
N TRP A 504 -9.38 22.34 -7.32
CA TRP A 504 -9.24 21.08 -8.05
C TRP A 504 -9.76 21.20 -9.49
N ALA A 505 -10.96 21.76 -9.67
CA ALA A 505 -11.52 21.96 -11.01
C ALA A 505 -10.66 22.91 -11.87
N MET A 506 -10.06 23.92 -11.26
CA MET A 506 -9.10 24.81 -11.92
C MET A 506 -7.88 24.05 -12.42
N VAL A 507 -7.22 23.27 -11.55
CA VAL A 507 -6.02 22.51 -11.90
C VAL A 507 -6.30 21.52 -13.02
N VAL A 508 -7.41 20.77 -12.93
CA VAL A 508 -7.83 19.83 -13.98
C VAL A 508 -8.10 20.56 -15.30
N ALA A 509 -8.92 21.62 -15.27
CA ALA A 509 -9.33 22.31 -16.49
C ALA A 509 -8.16 23.04 -17.18
N LEU A 510 -7.29 23.70 -16.40
CA LEU A 510 -6.11 24.38 -16.93
C LEU A 510 -5.08 23.38 -17.46
N GLY A 511 -4.86 22.27 -16.74
CA GLY A 511 -3.99 21.18 -17.18
C GLY A 511 -4.46 20.54 -18.50
N ASP A 512 -5.74 20.17 -18.60
CA ASP A 512 -6.32 19.60 -19.81
C ASP A 512 -6.30 20.59 -20.99
N ALA A 513 -6.45 21.89 -20.74
CA ALA A 513 -6.35 22.94 -21.75
C ALA A 513 -4.91 23.27 -22.16
N GLY A 514 -3.89 22.71 -21.49
CA GLY A 514 -2.47 22.98 -21.75
C GLY A 514 -1.95 24.31 -21.22
N ARG A 515 -2.60 24.89 -20.21
CA ARG A 515 -2.17 26.13 -19.53
C ARG A 515 -1.40 25.78 -18.26
N THR A 516 -0.24 25.16 -18.43
CA THR A 516 0.52 24.50 -17.37
C THR A 516 0.90 25.43 -16.22
N GLU A 517 1.44 26.62 -16.50
CA GLU A 517 1.88 27.55 -15.45
C GLU A 517 0.73 28.00 -14.55
N GLU A 518 -0.45 28.25 -15.14
CA GLU A 518 -1.65 28.60 -14.38
C GLU A 518 -2.20 27.40 -13.59
N ALA A 519 -2.08 26.19 -14.12
CA ALA A 519 -2.46 24.97 -13.41
C ALA A 519 -1.57 24.74 -12.18
N GLU A 520 -0.26 24.96 -12.31
CA GLU A 520 0.70 24.87 -11.19
C GLU A 520 0.42 25.94 -10.13
N ALA A 521 0.23 27.20 -10.53
CA ALA A 521 -0.14 28.28 -9.60
C ALA A 521 -1.44 27.96 -8.85
N ALA A 522 -2.46 27.44 -9.55
CA ALA A 522 -3.71 27.02 -8.91
C ALA A 522 -3.51 25.84 -7.94
N ALA A 523 -2.59 24.91 -8.25
CA ALA A 523 -2.25 23.79 -7.38
C ALA A 523 -1.48 24.25 -6.13
N GLU A 524 -0.52 25.17 -6.27
CA GLU A 524 0.20 25.76 -5.15
C GLU A 524 -0.73 26.50 -4.18
N GLU A 525 -1.63 27.34 -4.72
CA GLU A 525 -2.64 28.04 -3.92
C GLU A 525 -3.59 27.06 -3.22
N GLY A 526 -4.03 26.01 -3.92
CA GLY A 526 -4.85 24.94 -3.34
C GLY A 526 -4.13 24.16 -2.24
N ASN A 527 -2.86 23.82 -2.45
CA ASN A 527 -2.02 23.13 -1.47
C ASN A 527 -1.80 23.98 -0.21
N ALA A 528 -1.58 25.29 -0.39
CA ALA A 528 -1.46 26.23 0.72
C ALA A 528 -2.76 26.36 1.54
N LEU A 529 -3.93 26.25 0.89
CA LEU A 529 -5.23 26.24 1.56
C LEU A 529 -5.44 24.96 2.38
N VAL A 530 -5.28 23.77 1.77
CA VAL A 530 -5.54 22.50 2.45
C VAL A 530 -4.51 22.18 3.54
N ALA A 531 -3.34 22.83 3.52
CA ALA A 531 -2.34 22.74 4.58
C ALA A 531 -2.80 23.46 5.87
N ARG A 532 -3.54 24.57 5.75
CA ARG A 532 -4.00 25.39 6.88
C ARG A 532 -5.47 25.18 7.27
N SER A 533 -6.29 24.63 6.38
CA SER A 533 -7.73 24.42 6.62
C SER A 533 -8.04 23.03 7.17
N PHE A 534 -8.75 22.97 8.29
CA PHE A 534 -9.26 21.72 8.86
C PHE A 534 -10.37 21.12 7.99
N GLU A 535 -11.29 21.94 7.48
CA GLU A 535 -12.44 21.50 6.68
C GLU A 535 -12.01 20.90 5.33
N ALA A 536 -10.97 21.47 4.70
CA ALA A 536 -10.52 21.06 3.37
C ALA A 536 -9.34 20.09 3.38
N ALA A 537 -8.87 19.63 4.55
CA ALA A 537 -7.61 18.89 4.68
C ALA A 537 -7.52 17.65 3.76
N GLN A 538 -8.63 16.94 3.55
CA GLN A 538 -8.68 15.74 2.68
C GLN A 538 -8.50 16.06 1.19
N MET A 539 -8.83 17.28 0.77
CA MET A 539 -8.68 17.68 -0.63
C MET A 539 -7.23 17.65 -1.11
N ARG A 540 -6.23 17.57 -0.21
CA ARG A 540 -4.82 17.40 -0.57
C ARG A 540 -4.57 16.21 -1.50
N PHE A 541 -5.29 15.09 -1.32
CA PHE A 541 -5.10 13.90 -2.15
C PHE A 541 -5.58 14.15 -3.58
N VAL A 542 -6.77 14.75 -3.72
CA VAL A 542 -7.40 14.99 -5.02
C VAL A 542 -6.73 16.14 -5.76
N LEU A 543 -6.32 17.19 -5.05
CA LEU A 543 -5.53 18.30 -5.61
C LEU A 543 -4.16 17.82 -6.11
N THR A 544 -3.48 16.98 -5.33
CA THR A 544 -2.19 16.43 -5.76
C THR A 544 -2.35 15.49 -6.96
N ASP A 545 -3.39 14.64 -7.00
CA ASP A 545 -3.65 13.78 -8.16
C ASP A 545 -3.92 14.60 -9.45
N ALA A 546 -4.66 15.71 -9.32
CA ALA A 546 -4.88 16.65 -10.42
C ALA A 546 -3.58 17.37 -10.83
N HIS A 547 -2.77 17.79 -9.87
CA HIS A 547 -1.49 18.46 -10.12
C HIS A 547 -0.51 17.53 -10.82
N VAL A 548 -0.35 16.29 -10.35
CA VAL A 548 0.42 15.23 -11.03
C VAL A 548 -0.07 15.05 -12.45
N GLY A 549 -1.40 15.04 -12.68
CA GLY A 549 -1.96 14.99 -14.02
C GLY A 549 -1.56 16.16 -14.91
N ALA A 550 -1.69 17.40 -14.42
CA ALA A 550 -1.33 18.59 -15.17
C ALA A 550 0.18 18.63 -15.53
N LEU A 551 1.04 18.28 -14.57
CA LEU A 551 2.49 18.18 -14.77
C LEU A 551 2.84 17.10 -15.80
N SER A 552 2.23 15.91 -15.70
CA SER A 552 2.45 14.81 -16.65
C SER A 552 2.03 15.18 -18.06
N LEU A 553 0.89 15.84 -18.24
CA LEU A 553 0.41 16.32 -19.54
C LEU A 553 1.33 17.38 -20.16
N ALA A 554 1.94 18.24 -19.33
CA ALA A 554 2.92 19.21 -19.78
C ALA A 554 4.28 18.57 -20.13
N GLY A 555 4.57 17.39 -19.57
CA GLY A 555 5.87 16.72 -19.66
C GLY A 555 6.85 17.13 -18.55
N ARG A 556 6.37 17.65 -17.42
CA ARG A 556 7.18 17.95 -16.23
C ARG A 556 7.22 16.73 -15.30
N ILE A 557 7.74 15.59 -15.81
CA ILE A 557 7.63 14.28 -15.13
C ILE A 557 8.34 14.26 -13.77
N ALA A 558 9.54 14.83 -13.67
CA ALA A 558 10.27 14.88 -12.41
C ALA A 558 9.49 15.63 -11.31
N ALA A 559 8.88 16.77 -11.64
CA ALA A 559 8.04 17.52 -10.72
C ALA A 559 6.78 16.72 -10.31
N ALA A 560 6.21 15.93 -11.23
CA ALA A 560 5.07 15.06 -10.93
C ALA A 560 5.47 13.96 -9.93
N GLU A 561 6.63 13.34 -10.11
CA GLU A 561 7.15 12.35 -9.15
C GLU A 561 7.46 12.96 -7.77
N ASP A 562 8.02 14.17 -7.74
CA ASP A 562 8.32 14.87 -6.48
C ASP A 562 7.05 15.22 -5.70
N ALA A 563 6.03 15.74 -6.39
CA ALA A 563 4.73 16.04 -5.79
C ALA A 563 4.07 14.76 -5.21
N ALA A 564 4.10 13.66 -5.96
CA ALA A 564 3.55 12.38 -5.52
C ALA A 564 4.33 11.80 -4.32
N ARG A 565 5.66 11.86 -4.36
CA ARG A 565 6.54 11.37 -3.28
C ARG A 565 6.35 12.17 -2.00
N HIS A 566 6.22 13.50 -2.10
CA HIS A 566 5.96 14.36 -0.96
C HIS A 566 4.64 13.99 -0.27
N LEU A 567 3.56 13.80 -1.05
CA LEU A 567 2.27 13.38 -0.49
C LEU A 567 2.33 11.98 0.13
N GLN A 568 3.02 11.03 -0.52
CA GLN A 568 3.19 9.68 0.01
C GLN A 568 3.88 9.71 1.38
N GLN A 569 4.94 10.50 1.54
CA GLN A 569 5.62 10.67 2.83
C GLN A 569 4.69 11.24 3.92
N LEU A 570 3.84 12.20 3.56
CA LEU A 570 2.85 12.78 4.48
C LEU A 570 1.73 11.79 4.84
N SER A 571 1.41 10.84 3.97
CA SER A 571 0.29 9.91 4.15
C SER A 571 0.68 8.58 4.80
N VAL A 572 1.97 8.25 4.91
CA VAL A 572 2.45 6.98 5.50
C VAL A 572 1.86 6.76 6.89
N ASP A 573 1.80 7.79 7.73
CA ASP A 573 1.30 7.66 9.11
C ASP A 573 -0.21 7.94 9.26
N LEU A 574 -0.90 8.24 8.17
CA LEU A 574 -2.34 8.51 8.20
C LEU A 574 -3.15 7.20 8.13
N PRO A 575 -4.27 7.10 8.87
CA PRO A 575 -5.13 5.93 8.87
C PRO A 575 -6.01 5.86 7.60
N GLY A 576 -6.60 4.68 7.38
CA GLY A 576 -7.63 4.46 6.37
C GLY A 576 -7.18 4.73 4.93
N ALA A 577 -8.11 5.25 4.12
CA ALA A 577 -7.92 5.46 2.69
C ALA A 577 -6.82 6.48 2.33
N ALA A 578 -6.43 7.37 3.25
CA ALA A 578 -5.41 8.39 3.01
C ALA A 578 -4.06 7.80 2.57
N HIS A 579 -3.61 6.74 3.24
CA HIS A 579 -2.38 6.04 2.87
C HIS A 579 -2.47 5.35 1.50
N ILE A 580 -3.64 4.74 1.23
CA ILE A 580 -3.92 4.06 -0.03
C ILE A 580 -3.87 5.05 -1.19
N LEU A 581 -4.53 6.21 -1.05
CA LEU A 581 -4.53 7.26 -2.08
C LEU A 581 -3.12 7.82 -2.34
N GLY A 582 -2.33 8.11 -1.30
CA GLY A 582 -0.96 8.57 -1.48
C GLY A 582 -0.07 7.53 -2.20
N THR A 583 -0.29 6.25 -1.94
CA THR A 583 0.41 5.14 -2.62
C THR A 583 -0.02 5.02 -4.08
N ALA A 584 -1.32 5.16 -4.36
CA ALA A 584 -1.87 5.10 -5.71
C ALA A 584 -1.36 6.26 -6.59
N ILE A 585 -1.28 7.47 -6.04
CA ILE A 585 -0.76 8.67 -6.72
C ILE A 585 0.73 8.48 -7.05
N ALA A 586 1.52 7.93 -6.13
CA ALA A 586 2.92 7.58 -6.38
C ALA A 586 3.07 6.51 -7.48
N GLY A 587 2.22 5.48 -7.47
CA GLY A 587 2.18 4.46 -8.51
C GLY A 587 1.84 5.04 -9.89
N ARG A 588 0.89 5.99 -9.96
CA ARG A 588 0.54 6.70 -11.18
C ARG A 588 1.68 7.59 -11.68
N ALA A 589 2.34 8.35 -10.81
CA ALA A 589 3.48 9.18 -11.20
C ALA A 589 4.65 8.32 -11.73
N ALA A 590 4.90 7.16 -11.10
CA ALA A 590 5.91 6.21 -11.57
C ALA A 590 5.57 5.63 -12.95
N LEU A 591 4.28 5.40 -13.26
CA LEU A 591 3.83 4.97 -14.59
C LEU A 591 4.13 6.04 -15.65
N GLU A 592 3.80 7.31 -15.37
CA GLU A 592 4.08 8.43 -16.29
C GLU A 592 5.59 8.63 -16.53
N ALA A 593 6.42 8.23 -15.58
CA ALA A 593 7.88 8.18 -15.71
C ALA A 593 8.42 6.91 -16.39
N GLY A 594 7.55 5.97 -16.79
CA GLY A 594 7.94 4.70 -17.40
C GLY A 594 8.55 3.68 -16.44
N ARG A 595 8.48 3.87 -15.11
CA ARG A 595 9.07 2.97 -14.10
C ARG A 595 8.11 1.84 -13.72
N ILE A 596 7.84 0.94 -14.66
CA ILE A 596 6.81 -0.11 -14.53
C ILE A 596 7.01 -1.01 -13.28
N PRO A 597 8.23 -1.48 -12.94
CA PRO A 597 8.47 -2.28 -11.73
C PRO A 597 8.14 -1.55 -10.43
N THR A 598 8.16 -0.21 -10.43
CA THR A 598 7.75 0.61 -9.29
C THR A 598 6.25 0.87 -9.31
N ALA A 599 5.68 1.15 -10.48
CA ALA A 599 4.27 1.49 -10.64
C ALA A 599 3.32 0.33 -10.29
N LEU A 600 3.56 -0.87 -10.85
CA LEU A 600 2.65 -2.01 -10.74
C LEU A 600 2.38 -2.44 -9.28
N PRO A 601 3.39 -2.66 -8.41
CA PRO A 601 3.12 -3.06 -7.02
C PRO A 601 2.30 -2.02 -6.24
N LEU A 602 2.55 -0.74 -6.47
CA LEU A 602 1.83 0.35 -5.80
C LEU A 602 0.37 0.44 -6.28
N LEU A 603 0.15 0.31 -7.58
CA LEU A 603 -1.19 0.36 -8.19
C LEU A 603 -2.02 -0.88 -7.87
N ASP A 604 -1.45 -2.09 -7.98
CA ASP A 604 -2.12 -3.36 -7.70
C ASP A 604 -2.70 -3.39 -6.30
N LEU A 605 -1.88 -3.02 -5.31
CA LEU A 605 -2.28 -2.99 -3.91
C LEU A 605 -3.38 -1.96 -3.66
N SER A 606 -3.22 -0.77 -4.24
CA SER A 606 -4.14 0.34 -4.01
C SER A 606 -5.51 0.09 -4.63
N VAL A 607 -5.54 -0.40 -5.88
CA VAL A 607 -6.78 -0.74 -6.58
C VAL A 607 -7.56 -1.83 -5.84
N LYS A 608 -6.87 -2.91 -5.44
CA LYS A 608 -7.51 -4.00 -4.69
C LYS A 608 -8.10 -3.50 -3.38
N ALA A 609 -7.36 -2.68 -2.63
CA ALA A 609 -7.83 -2.12 -1.36
C ALA A 609 -9.04 -1.18 -1.54
N LEU A 610 -9.02 -0.32 -2.56
CA LEU A 610 -10.15 0.59 -2.86
C LEU A 610 -11.42 -0.19 -3.21
N PHE A 611 -11.34 -1.18 -4.11
CA PHE A 611 -12.51 -1.99 -4.46
C PHE A 611 -12.99 -2.86 -3.29
N ALA A 612 -12.08 -3.46 -2.52
CA ALA A 612 -12.43 -4.23 -1.33
C ALA A 612 -13.15 -3.39 -0.26
N SER A 613 -12.81 -2.10 -0.14
CA SER A 613 -13.46 -1.18 0.79
C SER A 613 -14.87 -0.72 0.37
N GLY A 614 -15.32 -1.07 -0.85
CA GLY A 614 -16.58 -0.59 -1.41
C GLY A 614 -16.56 0.90 -1.78
N GLU A 615 -15.40 1.42 -2.16
CA GLU A 615 -15.20 2.83 -2.49
C GLU A 615 -16.09 3.28 -3.67
N THR A 616 -16.87 4.35 -3.48
CA THR A 616 -17.86 4.82 -4.48
C THR A 616 -17.58 6.19 -5.10
N ASN A 617 -16.60 6.94 -4.62
CA ASN A 617 -16.24 8.26 -5.16
C ASN A 617 -15.46 8.18 -6.50
N GLY A 618 -14.98 6.99 -6.87
CA GLY A 618 -14.38 6.71 -8.17
C GLY A 618 -12.86 6.68 -8.18
N PHE A 619 -12.22 6.68 -7.00
CA PHE A 619 -10.76 6.51 -6.89
C PHE A 619 -10.33 5.11 -7.37
N GLY A 620 -11.12 4.07 -7.10
CA GLY A 620 -10.86 2.73 -7.65
C GLY A 620 -10.80 2.73 -9.18
N TYR A 621 -11.78 3.39 -9.83
CA TYR A 621 -11.79 3.59 -11.29
C TYR A 621 -10.58 4.39 -11.77
N ARG A 622 -10.25 5.50 -11.07
CA ARG A 622 -9.12 6.38 -11.41
C ARG A 622 -7.79 5.63 -11.50
N TYR A 623 -7.50 4.78 -10.52
CA TYR A 623 -6.22 4.08 -10.46
C TYR A 623 -6.22 2.76 -11.23
N GLN A 624 -7.39 2.16 -11.49
CA GLN A 624 -7.52 1.06 -12.43
C GLN A 624 -7.09 1.46 -13.84
N LEU A 625 -7.35 2.71 -14.28
CA LEU A 625 -6.86 3.22 -15.58
C LEU A 625 -5.33 3.09 -15.70
N ALA A 626 -4.61 3.60 -14.71
CA ALA A 626 -3.15 3.54 -14.66
C ALA A 626 -2.66 2.09 -14.54
N ARG A 627 -3.31 1.28 -13.70
CA ARG A 627 -2.97 -0.15 -13.54
C ARG A 627 -3.09 -0.91 -14.85
N THR A 628 -4.19 -0.73 -15.59
CA THR A 628 -4.42 -1.39 -16.89
C THR A 628 -3.35 -0.99 -17.91
N GLN A 629 -2.97 0.29 -17.96
CA GLN A 629 -1.88 0.76 -18.83
C GLN A 629 -0.53 0.15 -18.43
N ALA A 630 -0.20 0.14 -17.13
CA ALA A 630 1.04 -0.44 -16.62
C ALA A 630 1.18 -1.93 -16.95
N LEU A 631 0.09 -2.71 -16.77
CA LEU A 631 0.05 -4.13 -17.13
C LEU A 631 0.25 -4.33 -18.63
N ALA A 632 -0.45 -3.54 -19.46
CA ALA A 632 -0.31 -3.62 -20.90
C ALA A 632 1.11 -3.27 -21.37
N ILE A 633 1.74 -2.24 -20.80
CA ILE A 633 3.12 -1.84 -21.12
C ILE A 633 4.11 -2.93 -20.68
N SER A 634 3.90 -3.56 -19.52
CA SER A 634 4.74 -4.66 -19.01
C SER A 634 4.70 -5.93 -19.88
N GLY A 635 3.69 -6.07 -20.74
CA GLY A 635 3.51 -7.24 -21.59
C GLY A 635 2.73 -8.40 -20.99
N ASP A 636 2.20 -8.27 -19.77
CA ASP A 636 1.26 -9.23 -19.22
C ASP A 636 -0.12 -9.11 -19.90
N ARG A 637 -0.24 -9.73 -21.07
CA ARG A 637 -1.43 -9.65 -21.95
C ARG A 637 -2.70 -10.12 -21.23
N VAL A 638 -2.60 -11.18 -20.43
CA VAL A 638 -3.74 -11.78 -19.74
C VAL A 638 -4.22 -10.87 -18.62
N ALA A 639 -3.32 -10.42 -17.76
CA ALA A 639 -3.69 -9.50 -16.69
C ALA A 639 -4.18 -8.15 -17.24
N ALA A 640 -3.58 -7.65 -18.31
CA ALA A 640 -4.00 -6.41 -18.96
C ALA A 640 -5.42 -6.50 -19.54
N ALA A 641 -5.76 -7.60 -20.22
CA ALA A 641 -7.11 -7.84 -20.75
C ALA A 641 -8.15 -7.95 -19.62
N GLN A 642 -7.82 -8.68 -18.55
CA GLN A 642 -8.68 -8.80 -17.38
C GLN A 642 -8.89 -7.45 -16.68
N ALA A 643 -7.82 -6.67 -16.51
CA ALA A 643 -7.89 -5.34 -15.92
C ALA A 643 -8.73 -4.36 -16.75
N LEU A 644 -8.73 -4.49 -18.08
CA LEU A 644 -9.60 -3.71 -18.97
C LEU A 644 -11.09 -4.08 -18.78
N VAL A 645 -11.42 -5.36 -18.65
CA VAL A 645 -12.81 -5.79 -18.36
C VAL A 645 -13.28 -5.23 -17.02
N GLU A 646 -12.44 -5.31 -16.00
CA GLU A 646 -12.71 -4.73 -14.67
C GLU A 646 -12.86 -3.21 -14.73
N LEU A 647 -12.02 -2.53 -15.52
CA LEU A 647 -12.08 -1.08 -15.74
C LEU A 647 -13.44 -0.68 -16.33
N GLU A 648 -13.92 -1.39 -17.36
CA GLU A 648 -15.20 -1.11 -18.00
C GLU A 648 -16.38 -1.38 -17.06
N ALA A 649 -16.31 -2.44 -16.25
CA ALA A 649 -17.35 -2.77 -15.28
C ALA A 649 -17.51 -1.72 -14.17
N HIS A 650 -16.43 -1.02 -13.79
CA HIS A 650 -16.41 -0.08 -12.68
C HIS A 650 -16.37 1.39 -13.11
N ARG A 651 -16.69 1.70 -14.37
CA ARG A 651 -16.71 3.08 -14.89
C ARG A 651 -17.49 4.03 -14.01
N HIS A 652 -16.88 5.17 -13.68
CA HIS A 652 -17.52 6.21 -12.88
C HIS A 652 -18.02 7.37 -13.77
N PRO A 653 -19.33 7.68 -13.78
CA PRO A 653 -19.89 8.67 -14.71
C PRO A 653 -19.37 10.09 -14.46
N SER A 654 -19.03 10.39 -13.20
CA SER A 654 -18.53 11.70 -12.75
C SER A 654 -17.03 11.94 -13.00
N TRP A 655 -16.34 10.99 -13.63
CA TRP A 655 -14.93 11.09 -14.05
C TRP A 655 -14.80 11.11 -15.58
N ALA A 656 -15.81 11.64 -16.28
CA ALA A 656 -15.89 11.59 -17.75
C ALA A 656 -14.78 12.39 -18.45
N TYR A 657 -14.13 13.35 -17.78
CA TYR A 657 -12.93 14.02 -18.31
C TYR A 657 -11.77 13.05 -18.59
N LEU A 658 -11.76 11.86 -17.98
CA LEU A 658 -10.78 10.79 -18.23
C LEU A 658 -11.14 9.86 -19.39
N GLU A 659 -12.21 10.15 -20.14
CA GLU A 659 -12.60 9.32 -21.29
C GLU A 659 -11.46 9.13 -22.33
N PRO A 660 -10.63 10.15 -22.66
CA PRO A 660 -9.44 9.93 -23.49
C PRO A 660 -8.44 8.94 -22.86
N GLU A 661 -8.20 9.04 -21.55
CA GLU A 661 -7.27 8.15 -20.82
C GLU A 661 -7.78 6.70 -20.77
N ARG A 662 -9.10 6.51 -20.66
CA ARG A 662 -9.76 5.20 -20.77
C ARG A 662 -9.52 4.55 -22.13
N LEU A 663 -9.71 5.33 -23.20
CA LEU A 663 -9.44 4.85 -24.56
C LEU A 663 -7.95 4.56 -24.80
N LEU A 664 -7.04 5.31 -24.18
CA LEU A 664 -5.61 4.99 -24.20
C LEU A 664 -5.29 3.70 -23.44
N ALA A 665 -5.96 3.41 -22.33
CA ALA A 665 -5.81 2.12 -21.65
C ALA A 665 -6.19 0.96 -22.59
N GLY A 666 -7.31 1.09 -23.31
CA GLY A 666 -7.69 0.14 -24.37
C GLY A 666 -6.67 0.07 -25.51
N ALA A 667 -6.11 1.21 -25.93
CA ALA A 667 -5.08 1.27 -26.96
C ALA A 667 -3.80 0.50 -26.57
N TRP A 668 -3.31 0.70 -25.34
CA TRP A 668 -2.16 -0.04 -24.81
C TRP A 668 -2.44 -1.55 -24.71
N VAL A 669 -3.64 -1.95 -24.28
CA VAL A 669 -4.02 -3.38 -24.24
C VAL A 669 -4.03 -3.98 -25.64
N SER A 670 -4.62 -3.31 -26.64
CA SER A 670 -4.59 -3.78 -28.04
C SER A 670 -3.14 -3.84 -28.57
N ALA A 671 -2.29 -2.88 -28.21
CA ALA A 671 -0.89 -2.88 -28.58
C ALA A 671 -0.13 -4.06 -27.97
N ALA A 672 -0.34 -4.39 -26.69
CA ALA A 672 0.27 -5.54 -26.00
C ALA A 672 -0.06 -6.88 -26.69
N HIS A 673 -1.26 -6.98 -27.27
CA HIS A 673 -1.71 -8.13 -28.08
C HIS A 673 -1.16 -8.14 -29.51
N GLY A 674 -0.37 -7.13 -29.91
CA GLY A 674 0.18 -6.99 -31.24
C GLY A 674 -0.79 -6.43 -32.29
N ALA A 675 -1.98 -5.97 -31.87
CA ALA A 675 -2.98 -5.34 -32.74
C ALA A 675 -2.71 -3.83 -32.89
N ALA A 676 -1.59 -3.48 -33.54
CA ALA A 676 -1.13 -2.09 -33.65
C ALA A 676 -2.13 -1.16 -34.36
N THR A 677 -2.83 -1.64 -35.40
CA THR A 677 -3.85 -0.86 -36.14
C THR A 677 -5.00 -0.47 -35.22
N GLU A 678 -5.48 -1.41 -34.41
CA GLU A 678 -6.56 -1.16 -33.46
C GLU A 678 -6.11 -0.23 -32.33
N ALA A 679 -4.87 -0.42 -31.84
CA ALA A 679 -4.27 0.48 -30.86
C ALA A 679 -4.19 1.93 -31.38
N ILE A 680 -3.76 2.13 -32.62
CA ILE A 680 -3.77 3.44 -33.29
C ILE A 680 -5.20 3.98 -33.40
N ALA A 681 -6.17 3.16 -33.81
CA ALA A 681 -7.56 3.58 -33.93
C ALA A 681 -8.14 4.06 -32.58
N HIS A 682 -7.87 3.34 -31.48
CA HIS A 682 -8.27 3.75 -30.13
C HIS A 682 -7.62 5.07 -29.72
N ALA A 683 -6.30 5.23 -29.92
CA ALA A 683 -5.59 6.47 -29.60
C ALA A 683 -6.07 7.66 -30.45
N ARG A 684 -6.40 7.44 -31.73
CA ARG A 684 -6.97 8.45 -32.61
C ARG A 684 -8.39 8.85 -32.19
N ASN A 685 -9.23 7.89 -31.83
CA ASN A 685 -10.56 8.18 -31.29
C ASN A 685 -10.45 9.00 -29.98
N ALA A 686 -9.52 8.64 -29.10
CA ALA A 686 -9.24 9.39 -27.88
C ALA A 686 -8.80 10.84 -28.18
N SER A 687 -7.95 11.04 -29.19
CA SER A 687 -7.51 12.37 -29.62
C SER A 687 -8.66 13.23 -30.15
N GLU A 688 -9.60 12.63 -30.88
CA GLU A 688 -10.74 13.33 -31.47
C GLU A 688 -11.77 13.75 -30.42
N ILE A 689 -12.01 12.91 -29.42
CA ILE A 689 -12.83 13.24 -28.25
C ILE A 689 -12.17 14.39 -27.47
N ALA A 690 -10.87 14.28 -27.15
CA ALA A 690 -10.14 15.33 -26.46
C ALA A 690 -10.20 16.66 -27.23
N ARG A 691 -10.03 16.62 -28.56
CA ARG A 691 -10.13 17.79 -29.44
C ARG A 691 -11.51 18.44 -29.39
N THR A 692 -12.57 17.65 -29.54
CA THR A 692 -13.96 18.12 -29.51
C THR A 692 -14.31 18.78 -28.18
N ASN A 693 -13.73 18.24 -27.11
CA ASN A 693 -13.95 18.71 -25.75
C ASN A 693 -13.09 19.92 -25.35
N GLY A 694 -12.06 20.27 -26.14
CA GLY A 694 -11.12 21.34 -25.83
C GLY A 694 -10.01 20.93 -24.85
N GLN A 695 -9.75 19.63 -24.70
CA GLN A 695 -8.68 19.07 -23.87
C GLN A 695 -7.38 18.97 -24.68
N SER A 696 -6.81 20.11 -25.06
CA SER A 696 -5.67 20.18 -25.99
C SER A 696 -4.42 19.46 -25.50
N ALA A 697 -4.12 19.44 -24.20
CA ALA A 697 -2.97 18.69 -23.68
C ALA A 697 -3.19 17.17 -23.71
N ARG A 698 -4.43 16.72 -23.48
CA ARG A 698 -4.83 15.31 -23.65
C ARG A 698 -4.75 14.89 -25.12
N GLU A 699 -5.15 15.77 -26.04
CA GLU A 699 -5.01 15.53 -27.47
C GLU A 699 -3.55 15.26 -27.87
N VAL A 700 -2.60 16.04 -27.32
CA VAL A 700 -1.16 15.81 -27.52
C VAL A 700 -0.75 14.42 -27.02
N GLN A 701 -1.13 14.04 -25.80
CA GLN A 701 -0.81 12.72 -25.23
C GLN A 701 -1.36 11.59 -26.11
N CYS A 702 -2.61 11.70 -26.56
CA CYS A 702 -3.22 10.70 -27.43
C CYS A 702 -2.49 10.54 -28.78
N LEU A 703 -2.12 11.66 -29.40
CA LEU A 703 -1.38 11.66 -30.67
C LEU A 703 0.07 11.19 -30.49
N GLN A 704 0.70 11.48 -29.35
CA GLN A 704 2.01 10.92 -29.00
C GLN A 704 1.94 9.38 -28.95
N VAL A 705 0.98 8.82 -28.22
CA VAL A 705 0.81 7.36 -28.10
C VAL A 705 0.50 6.72 -29.46
N ALA A 706 -0.34 7.34 -30.29
CA ALA A 706 -0.57 6.87 -31.66
C ALA A 706 0.73 6.84 -32.49
N THR A 707 1.58 7.85 -32.33
CA THR A 707 2.90 7.93 -32.99
C THR A 707 3.84 6.83 -32.47
N GLN A 708 3.83 6.53 -31.17
CA GLN A 708 4.60 5.41 -30.59
C GLN A 708 4.19 4.07 -31.22
N PHE A 709 2.90 3.87 -31.50
CA PHE A 709 2.39 2.70 -32.20
C PHE A 709 2.66 2.68 -33.72
N GLY A 710 3.26 3.75 -34.28
CA GLY A 710 3.65 3.82 -35.68
C GLY A 710 2.75 4.69 -36.57
N ASP A 711 1.82 5.47 -36.01
CA ASP A 711 0.97 6.37 -36.80
C ASP A 711 1.78 7.54 -37.38
N ARG A 712 1.95 7.54 -38.70
CA ARG A 712 2.65 8.58 -39.47
C ARG A 712 1.78 9.79 -39.82
N THR A 713 0.51 9.82 -39.41
CA THR A 713 -0.47 10.88 -39.78
C THR A 713 -0.64 11.96 -38.72
N THR A 714 0.05 11.85 -37.58
CA THR A 714 -0.12 12.73 -36.41
C THR A 714 0.61 14.08 -36.55
N ALA A 715 1.69 14.13 -37.35
CA ALA A 715 2.62 15.26 -37.43
C ALA A 715 1.94 16.61 -37.66
N ALA A 716 1.09 16.73 -38.69
CA ALA A 716 0.46 18.01 -39.04
C ALA A 716 -0.44 18.58 -37.94
N ARG A 717 -1.05 17.72 -37.11
CA ARG A 717 -1.87 18.18 -35.98
C ARG A 717 -0.98 18.55 -34.79
N LEU A 718 0.01 17.74 -34.46
CA LEU A 718 0.95 18.02 -33.38
C LEU A 718 1.73 19.32 -33.61
N THR A 719 2.15 19.61 -34.85
CA THR A 719 2.79 20.91 -35.18
C THR A 719 1.86 22.11 -34.92
N ARG A 720 0.57 21.99 -35.22
CA ARG A 720 -0.41 23.05 -34.92
C ARG A 720 -0.62 23.24 -33.42
N LEU A 721 -0.61 22.14 -32.65
CA LEU A 721 -0.71 22.20 -31.19
C LEU A 721 0.56 22.79 -30.56
N ALA A 722 1.74 22.43 -31.06
CA ALA A 722 3.03 22.96 -30.61
C ALA A 722 3.20 24.47 -30.84
N ALA A 723 2.38 25.08 -31.71
CA ALA A 723 2.37 26.52 -31.95
C ALA A 723 1.52 27.31 -30.95
N VAL A 724 0.63 26.65 -30.19
CA VAL A 724 -0.32 27.30 -29.27
C VAL A 724 -0.23 26.79 -27.84
N LEU A 725 0.38 25.63 -27.63
CA LEU A 725 0.61 25.04 -26.32
C LEU A 725 2.08 25.15 -25.94
N ASP A 726 2.32 25.40 -24.67
CA ASP A 726 3.64 25.38 -24.06
C ASP A 726 3.89 24.03 -23.35
N GLY A 727 5.16 23.67 -23.20
CA GLY A 727 5.57 22.49 -22.43
C GLY A 727 6.44 21.49 -23.20
N PRO A 728 7.34 20.77 -22.52
CA PRO A 728 8.25 19.82 -23.17
C PRO A 728 7.54 18.70 -23.92
N ARG A 729 6.37 18.23 -23.45
CA ARG A 729 5.67 17.10 -24.09
C ARG A 729 5.22 17.42 -25.51
N VAL A 730 4.61 18.58 -25.75
CA VAL A 730 4.11 18.93 -27.09
C VAL A 730 5.25 19.10 -28.09
N GLN A 731 6.39 19.63 -27.64
CA GLN A 731 7.59 19.77 -28.47
C GLN A 731 8.22 18.42 -28.81
N ALA A 732 8.36 17.53 -27.81
CA ALA A 732 8.87 16.18 -28.02
C ALA A 732 7.95 15.35 -28.94
N ALA A 733 6.64 15.36 -28.69
CA ALA A 733 5.65 14.66 -29.50
C ALA A 733 5.62 15.19 -30.95
N SER A 734 5.65 16.51 -31.15
CA SER A 734 5.66 17.07 -32.52
C SER A 734 6.93 16.73 -33.28
N ALA A 735 8.09 16.75 -32.61
CA ALA A 735 9.35 16.37 -33.25
C ALA A 735 9.38 14.88 -33.60
N PHE A 736 8.90 14.03 -32.69
CA PHE A 736 8.81 12.59 -32.91
C PHE A 736 7.91 12.24 -34.09
N ALA A 737 6.72 12.84 -34.16
CA ALA A 737 5.79 12.63 -35.26
C ALA A 737 6.36 13.09 -36.61
N ALA A 738 7.00 14.28 -36.66
CA ALA A 738 7.64 14.77 -37.87
C ALA A 738 8.77 13.84 -38.34
N ALA A 739 9.61 13.37 -37.41
CA ALA A 739 10.70 12.45 -37.71
C ALA A 739 10.21 11.10 -38.21
N LEU A 740 9.14 10.56 -37.60
CA LEU A 740 8.53 9.29 -38.02
C LEU A 740 7.88 9.38 -39.40
N THR A 741 7.21 10.49 -39.72
CA THR A 741 6.64 10.74 -41.05
C THR A 741 7.73 10.86 -42.12
N ALA A 742 8.85 11.50 -41.79
CA ALA A 742 9.99 11.65 -42.69
C ALA A 742 10.88 10.40 -42.81
N ASP A 743 10.62 9.37 -41.98
CA ASP A 743 11.48 8.19 -41.81
C ASP A 743 12.94 8.56 -41.48
N ASP A 744 13.15 9.64 -40.69
CA ASP A 744 14.46 10.19 -40.38
C ASP A 744 15.02 9.61 -39.07
N GLY A 745 15.93 8.63 -39.20
CA GLY A 745 16.56 7.96 -38.05
C GLY A 745 17.33 8.90 -37.11
N ALA A 746 17.93 9.98 -37.62
CA ALA A 746 18.69 10.92 -36.79
C ALA A 746 17.74 11.82 -35.98
N ALA A 747 16.68 12.30 -36.61
CA ALA A 747 15.64 13.06 -35.92
C ALA A 747 14.86 12.20 -34.91
N LEU A 748 14.61 10.92 -35.20
CA LEU A 748 14.01 9.96 -34.27
C LEU A 748 14.90 9.71 -33.05
N HIS A 749 16.21 9.58 -33.26
CA HIS A 749 17.18 9.48 -32.16
C HIS A 749 17.18 10.75 -31.29
N ALA A 750 17.15 11.93 -31.90
CA ALA A 750 17.04 13.18 -31.16
C ALA A 750 15.72 13.30 -30.38
N ALA A 751 14.61 12.80 -30.92
CA ALA A 751 13.34 12.71 -30.21
C ALA A 751 13.42 11.78 -28.99
N SER A 752 14.11 10.64 -29.11
CA SER A 752 14.40 9.75 -27.97
C SER A 752 15.15 10.47 -26.84
N VAL A 753 16.15 11.30 -27.17
CA VAL A 753 16.89 12.09 -26.16
C VAL A 753 15.95 13.07 -25.45
N ARG A 754 15.10 13.78 -26.19
CA ARG A 754 14.14 14.72 -25.59
C ARG A 754 13.16 14.04 -24.65
N PHE A 755 12.66 12.85 -24.99
CA PHE A 755 11.78 12.09 -24.09
C PHE A 755 12.50 11.59 -22.84
N GLU A 756 13.76 11.16 -22.97
CA GLU A 756 14.58 10.73 -21.82
C GLU A 756 14.85 11.90 -20.87
N GLU A 757 15.23 13.08 -21.40
CA GLU A 757 15.40 14.31 -20.62
C GLU A 757 14.11 14.79 -19.96
N MET A 758 12.97 14.61 -20.63
CA MET A 758 11.64 14.91 -20.10
C MET A 758 11.22 13.93 -18.99
N GLY A 759 11.76 12.71 -19.00
CA GLY A 759 11.45 11.64 -18.05
C GLY A 759 10.38 10.64 -18.50
N ASP A 760 9.88 10.72 -19.74
CA ASP A 760 8.94 9.73 -20.31
C ASP A 760 9.75 8.60 -20.98
N LEU A 761 10.22 7.67 -20.14
CA LEU A 761 11.19 6.65 -20.57
C LEU A 761 10.60 5.66 -21.59
N VAL A 762 9.29 5.36 -21.53
CA VAL A 762 8.62 4.48 -22.50
C VAL A 762 8.62 5.14 -23.88
N ALA A 763 8.26 6.41 -23.99
CA ALA A 763 8.32 7.14 -25.25
C ALA A 763 9.77 7.30 -25.76
N ALA A 764 10.74 7.46 -24.86
CA ALA A 764 12.15 7.54 -25.21
C ALA A 764 12.67 6.22 -25.82
N ALA A 765 12.29 5.08 -25.24
CA ALA A 765 12.60 3.75 -25.75
C ALA A 765 11.94 3.51 -27.13
N ASP A 766 10.66 3.88 -27.27
CA ASP A 766 9.93 3.75 -28.54
C ASP A 766 10.52 4.61 -29.66
N ALA A 767 10.89 5.86 -29.37
CA ALA A 767 11.53 6.73 -30.36
C ALA A 767 12.90 6.19 -30.79
N ALA A 768 13.69 5.60 -29.87
CA ALA A 768 14.94 4.93 -30.22
C ALA A 768 14.72 3.65 -31.05
N ALA A 769 13.66 2.90 -30.73
CA ALA A 769 13.27 1.71 -31.49
C ALA A 769 12.87 2.08 -32.93
N HIS A 770 12.06 3.14 -33.10
CA HIS A 770 11.73 3.68 -34.43
C HIS A 770 12.98 4.20 -35.16
N ALA A 771 13.93 4.83 -34.48
CA ALA A 771 15.20 5.23 -35.09
C ALA A 771 15.98 4.01 -35.63
N ALA A 772 16.03 2.91 -34.86
CA ALA A 772 16.68 1.67 -35.29
C ALA A 772 15.99 1.07 -36.53
N ILE A 773 14.66 1.11 -36.58
CA ILE A 773 13.87 0.66 -37.74
C ILE A 773 14.17 1.52 -38.97
N ALA A 774 14.12 2.85 -38.83
CA ALA A 774 14.41 3.78 -39.92
C ALA A 774 15.84 3.62 -40.46
N TYR A 775 16.85 3.50 -39.58
CA TYR A 775 18.22 3.25 -40.02
C TYR A 775 18.39 1.93 -40.76
N ARG A 776 17.67 0.87 -40.38
CA ARG A 776 17.67 -0.40 -41.14
C ARG A 776 17.03 -0.24 -42.52
N ASN A 777 15.93 0.50 -42.62
CA ASN A 777 15.28 0.77 -43.90
C ASN A 777 16.18 1.58 -44.86
N GLN A 778 17.14 2.33 -44.32
CA GLN A 778 18.14 3.11 -45.06
C GLN A 778 19.49 2.37 -45.24
N ASP A 779 19.58 1.09 -44.89
CA ASP A 779 20.81 0.28 -44.92
C ASP A 779 21.97 0.79 -44.03
N LEU A 780 21.68 1.65 -43.05
CA LEU A 780 22.64 2.22 -42.10
C LEU A 780 22.81 1.35 -40.85
N HIS A 781 23.37 0.15 -41.05
CA HIS A 781 23.46 -0.91 -40.04
C HIS A 781 24.14 -0.50 -38.72
N GLY A 782 25.24 0.27 -38.77
CA GLY A 782 25.94 0.71 -37.56
C GLY A 782 25.11 1.67 -36.69
N SER A 783 24.42 2.61 -37.33
CA SER A 783 23.49 3.52 -36.65
C SER A 783 22.27 2.76 -36.11
N ALA A 784 21.77 1.77 -36.86
CA ALA A 784 20.68 0.91 -36.41
C ALA A 784 21.03 0.13 -35.14
N ILE A 785 22.23 -0.46 -35.06
CA ILE A 785 22.71 -1.15 -33.85
C ILE A 785 22.79 -0.18 -32.68
N THR A 786 23.38 1.00 -32.89
CA THR A 786 23.51 2.03 -31.83
C THR A 786 22.14 2.47 -31.30
N ALA A 787 21.18 2.70 -32.19
CA ALA A 787 19.82 3.06 -31.82
C ALA A 787 19.09 1.92 -31.10
N ALA A 788 19.26 0.66 -31.54
CA ALA A 788 18.70 -0.52 -30.88
C ALA A 788 19.28 -0.72 -29.47
N SER A 789 20.60 -0.58 -29.29
CA SER A 789 21.23 -0.64 -27.96
C SER A 789 20.74 0.47 -27.02
N ARG A 790 20.47 1.66 -27.55
CA ARG A 790 19.84 2.74 -26.76
C ARG A 790 18.42 2.38 -26.35
N ALA A 791 17.62 1.84 -27.28
CA ALA A 791 16.26 1.40 -26.99
C ALA A 791 16.25 0.31 -25.89
N ASP A 792 17.14 -0.68 -26.01
CA ASP A 792 17.30 -1.78 -25.05
C ASP A 792 17.72 -1.29 -23.65
N ARG A 793 18.72 -0.40 -23.56
CA ARG A 793 19.12 0.20 -22.28
C ARG A 793 17.96 0.90 -21.57
N ILE A 794 17.23 1.76 -22.29
CA ILE A 794 16.11 2.50 -21.71
C ILE A 794 14.96 1.53 -21.36
N ALA A 795 14.71 0.52 -22.19
CA ALA A 795 13.72 -0.51 -21.91
C ALA A 795 14.03 -1.26 -20.61
N GLN A 796 15.28 -1.63 -20.36
CA GLN A 796 15.70 -2.27 -19.09
C GLN A 796 15.44 -1.37 -17.88
N GLU A 797 15.69 -0.06 -17.99
CA GLU A 797 15.37 0.91 -16.94
C GLU A 797 13.85 1.02 -16.68
N CYS A 798 13.03 0.82 -17.72
CA CYS A 798 11.57 0.76 -17.63
C CYS A 798 11.01 -0.57 -17.10
N GLY A 799 11.84 -1.61 -16.94
CA GLY A 799 11.39 -2.97 -16.64
C GLY A 799 10.88 -3.76 -17.85
N ASP A 800 11.59 -3.65 -18.98
CA ASP A 800 11.40 -4.39 -20.23
C ASP A 800 10.00 -4.28 -20.85
N PRO A 801 9.53 -3.06 -21.18
CA PRO A 801 8.22 -2.84 -21.80
C PRO A 801 8.11 -3.51 -23.17
N THR A 802 6.92 -4.02 -23.50
CA THR A 802 6.67 -4.82 -24.72
C THR A 802 5.89 -4.06 -25.80
N THR A 803 6.28 -2.83 -26.08
CA THR A 803 5.62 -1.99 -27.10
C THR A 803 5.81 -2.56 -28.52
N PRO A 804 4.95 -2.20 -29.49
CA PRO A 804 5.11 -2.63 -30.88
C PRO A 804 6.47 -2.24 -31.49
N ALA A 805 6.95 -1.03 -31.21
CA ALA A 805 8.21 -0.52 -31.74
C ALA A 805 9.42 -1.30 -31.18
N LEU A 806 9.44 -1.54 -29.86
CA LEU A 806 10.51 -2.31 -29.22
C LEU A 806 10.57 -3.75 -29.73
N ARG A 807 9.42 -4.41 -29.84
CA ARG A 807 9.36 -5.78 -30.42
C ARG A 807 9.91 -5.84 -31.83
N GLU A 808 9.55 -4.87 -32.68
CA GLU A 808 10.10 -4.81 -34.05
C GLU A 808 11.61 -4.52 -34.06
N ALA A 809 12.08 -3.66 -33.16
CA ALA A 809 13.49 -3.30 -33.09
C ALA A 809 14.42 -4.40 -32.55
N MET A 810 13.95 -5.16 -31.55
CA MET A 810 14.72 -6.22 -30.87
C MET A 810 14.65 -7.57 -31.58
N GLN A 811 13.54 -7.86 -32.26
CA GLN A 811 13.38 -9.08 -33.07
C GLN A 811 13.23 -8.72 -34.55
N PRO A 812 14.31 -8.26 -35.22
CA PRO A 812 14.30 -7.98 -36.65
C PRO A 812 14.19 -9.30 -37.44
N GLY A 813 12.95 -9.74 -37.66
CA GLY A 813 12.61 -10.88 -38.51
C GLY A 813 12.32 -10.44 -39.96
N PRO A 814 12.15 -11.38 -40.89
CA PRO A 814 11.85 -11.09 -42.30
C PRO A 814 10.45 -10.51 -42.53
N LEU A 815 9.62 -10.45 -41.47
CA LEU A 815 8.24 -9.99 -41.53
C LEU A 815 8.17 -8.47 -41.55
N THR A 816 7.37 -7.94 -42.48
CA THR A 816 6.94 -6.53 -42.45
C THR A 816 6.04 -6.27 -41.25
N SER A 817 5.89 -5.01 -40.82
CA SER A 817 5.03 -4.65 -39.68
C SER A 817 3.59 -5.18 -39.83
N ARG A 818 3.03 -5.16 -41.05
CA ARG A 818 1.68 -5.69 -41.33
C ARG A 818 1.61 -7.22 -41.26
N GLU A 819 2.62 -7.92 -41.78
CA GLU A 819 2.69 -9.38 -41.66
C GLU A 819 2.85 -9.77 -40.18
N ARG A 820 3.66 -9.05 -39.41
CA ARG A 820 3.86 -9.28 -37.97
C ARG A 820 2.56 -9.12 -37.18
N GLU A 821 1.81 -8.05 -37.40
CA GLU A 821 0.51 -7.83 -36.78
C GLU A 821 -0.48 -8.98 -37.08
N ILE A 822 -0.56 -9.40 -38.34
CA ILE A 822 -1.41 -10.54 -38.73
C ILE A 822 -0.95 -11.83 -38.03
N VAL A 823 0.36 -12.10 -37.98
CA VAL A 823 0.90 -13.27 -37.28
C VAL A 823 0.63 -13.21 -35.77
N SER A 824 0.73 -12.04 -35.13
CA SER A 824 0.36 -11.88 -33.72
C SER A 824 -1.12 -12.21 -33.47
N LEU A 825 -2.03 -11.74 -34.33
CA LEU A 825 -3.46 -12.07 -34.22
C LEU A 825 -3.74 -13.56 -34.51
N VAL A 826 -2.99 -14.18 -35.43
CA VAL A 826 -3.04 -15.64 -35.64
C VAL A 826 -2.62 -16.38 -34.38
N GLY A 827 -1.56 -15.93 -33.70
CA GLY A 827 -1.07 -16.50 -32.46
C GLY A 827 -2.05 -16.37 -31.28
N LEU A 828 -2.98 -15.42 -31.34
CA LEU A 828 -4.10 -15.31 -30.40
C LEU A 828 -5.30 -16.22 -30.76
N GLY A 829 -5.17 -17.06 -31.79
CA GLY A 829 -6.19 -18.02 -32.21
C GLY A 829 -7.33 -17.44 -33.07
N LEU A 830 -7.24 -16.19 -33.53
CA LEU A 830 -8.28 -15.59 -34.36
C LEU A 830 -8.32 -16.26 -35.75
N SER A 831 -9.53 -16.42 -36.33
CA SER A 831 -9.68 -16.92 -37.70
C SER A 831 -9.34 -15.84 -38.74
N ASN A 832 -9.08 -16.22 -39.99
CA ASN A 832 -8.86 -15.22 -41.06
C ASN A 832 -10.06 -14.28 -41.23
N ARG A 833 -11.28 -14.75 -40.95
CA ARG A 833 -12.49 -13.93 -40.97
C ARG A 833 -12.47 -12.90 -39.84
N ASP A 834 -12.15 -13.33 -38.62
CA ASP A 834 -12.08 -12.44 -37.46
C ASP A 834 -10.98 -11.39 -37.65
N ILE A 835 -9.81 -11.79 -38.16
CA ILE A 835 -8.70 -10.88 -38.47
C ILE A 835 -9.10 -9.88 -39.56
N ALA A 836 -9.80 -10.34 -40.61
CA ALA A 836 -10.25 -9.47 -41.69
C ALA A 836 -11.25 -8.42 -41.20
N GLU A 837 -12.23 -8.84 -40.39
CA GLU A 837 -13.19 -7.93 -39.76
C GLU A 837 -12.50 -6.93 -38.83
N ARG A 838 -11.64 -7.43 -37.94
CA ARG A 838 -10.92 -6.62 -36.95
C ARG A 838 -9.98 -5.59 -37.57
N LEU A 839 -9.30 -5.95 -38.66
CA LEU A 839 -8.36 -5.08 -39.37
C LEU A 839 -8.99 -4.31 -40.54
N THR A 840 -10.31 -4.41 -40.75
CA THR A 840 -11.05 -3.82 -41.89
C THR A 840 -10.45 -4.20 -43.26
N LEU A 841 -10.05 -5.47 -43.41
CA LEU A 841 -9.51 -6.06 -44.64
C LEU A 841 -10.46 -7.08 -45.25
N SER A 842 -10.18 -7.50 -46.49
CA SER A 842 -10.82 -8.70 -47.04
C SER A 842 -10.16 -9.98 -46.49
N VAL A 843 -10.93 -11.06 -46.33
CA VAL A 843 -10.42 -12.38 -45.92
C VAL A 843 -9.27 -12.83 -46.83
N ARG A 844 -9.42 -12.62 -48.15
CA ARG A 844 -8.40 -12.93 -49.16
C ARG A 844 -7.10 -12.15 -48.95
N THR A 845 -7.18 -10.90 -48.49
CA THR A 845 -6.00 -10.09 -48.17
C THR A 845 -5.25 -10.69 -46.97
N VAL A 846 -5.98 -11.10 -45.92
CA VAL A 846 -5.40 -11.76 -44.74
C VAL A 846 -4.73 -13.08 -45.14
N GLU A 847 -5.40 -13.92 -45.93
CA GLU A 847 -4.82 -15.16 -46.46
C GLU A 847 -3.51 -14.91 -47.23
N GLY A 848 -3.48 -13.89 -48.07
CA GLY A 848 -2.28 -13.51 -48.80
C GLY A 848 -1.13 -13.02 -47.92
N HIS A 849 -1.41 -12.39 -46.78
CA HIS A 849 -0.38 -12.02 -45.80
C HIS A 849 0.09 -13.21 -44.98
N VAL A 850 -0.82 -14.08 -44.53
CA VAL A 850 -0.50 -15.32 -43.81
C VAL A 850 0.41 -16.21 -44.67
N TYR A 851 0.09 -16.37 -45.96
CA TYR A 851 0.91 -17.13 -46.89
C TYR A 851 2.32 -16.55 -47.05
N ARG A 852 2.45 -15.23 -47.25
CA ARG A 852 3.75 -14.56 -47.36
C ARG A 852 4.55 -14.67 -46.06
N ALA A 853 3.90 -14.50 -44.91
CA ALA A 853 4.54 -14.63 -43.61
C ALA A 853 5.03 -16.07 -43.35
N ALA A 854 4.22 -17.09 -43.66
CA ALA A 854 4.61 -18.50 -43.59
C ALA A 854 5.82 -18.79 -44.50
N SER A 855 5.81 -18.29 -45.73
CA SER A 855 6.93 -18.45 -46.66
C SER A 855 8.23 -17.79 -46.17
N LYS A 856 8.14 -16.66 -45.47
CA LYS A 856 9.29 -15.93 -44.94
C LYS A 856 9.85 -16.53 -43.64
N THR A 857 8.98 -17.11 -42.82
CA THR A 857 9.34 -17.69 -41.51
C THR A 857 9.65 -19.19 -41.60
N GLY A 858 9.27 -19.85 -42.69
CA GLY A 858 9.41 -21.30 -42.86
C GLY A 858 8.37 -22.12 -42.08
N ALA A 859 7.33 -21.48 -41.52
CA ALA A 859 6.27 -22.18 -40.80
C ALA A 859 5.45 -23.09 -41.73
N CYS A 860 5.28 -24.36 -41.35
CA CYS A 860 4.58 -25.36 -42.15
C CYS A 860 3.06 -25.31 -41.97
N ASN A 861 2.60 -24.77 -40.83
CA ASN A 861 1.18 -24.64 -40.52
C ASN A 861 0.88 -23.34 -39.76
N ARG A 862 -0.41 -23.06 -39.59
CA ARG A 862 -0.90 -21.83 -38.96
C ARG A 862 -0.49 -21.71 -37.48
N GLU A 863 -0.46 -22.83 -36.77
CA GLU A 863 -0.09 -22.86 -35.35
C GLU A 863 1.40 -22.54 -35.18
N GLU A 864 2.26 -23.15 -35.98
CA GLU A 864 3.69 -22.82 -36.05
C GLU A 864 3.92 -21.36 -36.42
N LEU A 865 3.16 -20.82 -37.39
CA LEU A 865 3.27 -19.42 -37.75
C LEU A 865 2.90 -18.52 -36.57
N GLY A 866 1.80 -18.79 -35.86
CA GLY A 866 1.41 -18.04 -34.66
C GLY A 866 2.45 -18.11 -33.54
N ALA A 867 3.11 -19.24 -33.37
CA ALA A 867 4.15 -19.44 -32.36
C ALA A 867 5.45 -18.67 -32.66
N THR A 868 5.73 -18.32 -33.92
CA THR A 868 6.98 -17.61 -34.31
C THR A 868 7.20 -16.25 -33.65
N LEU A 869 6.16 -15.61 -33.12
CA LEU A 869 6.23 -14.33 -32.42
C LEU A 869 5.89 -14.42 -30.92
N ILE A 870 5.60 -15.62 -30.41
CA ILE A 870 5.10 -15.84 -29.04
C ILE A 870 6.16 -16.44 -28.10
N GLY A 871 7.31 -16.92 -28.57
CA GLY A 871 8.35 -17.48 -27.67
C GLY A 871 8.97 -16.42 -26.76
N ASP A 872 9.08 -16.58 -25.44
CA ASP A 872 8.71 -17.66 -24.50
C ASP A 872 7.68 -17.17 -23.47
#